data_AF-A0A5C7ISL4-F1
#
_entry.id   AF-A0A5C7ISL4-F1
#
_cell.length_a   1.000
_cell.length_b   1.000
_cell.length_c   1.000
_cell.angle_alpha   90.00
_cell.angle_beta   90.00
_cell.angle_gamma   90.00
#
_symmetry.space_group_name_H-M   'P 1'
#
loop_
_entity.id
_entity.type
_entity.pdbx_description
1 polymer ?
#
loop_
_entity_poly.entity_id
_entity_poly.type
_entity_poly.pdbx_seq_one_letter_code
_entity_poly.pdbx_strand_id
1 'polypeptide(L)'
;MEEYSLPLHSSQVHKLSIIINRSHVFIHCIAIAFLIYYRLSFLFQQSKTSVLPWLLVFVSELLLSFIWFLGIAYRWRPISRTVFPERLPEDDKLPAIDVLICTADPYKEPTLEVMNTVLSAMALEYPPEKLNVYLSDDGGSSITLLGMRAVSKFARWWLPFCKRHAIKTICPDVYFSCPEEDYGDLVFLADKKKIQEKYELFREEIIQAIAKGGNVEKPTSKYKDHGPVVEVIQENDNDANGDHIYKTPRLVYVSREKRSSHPHHFKAGALNVLLLVSGVMSNSPYILVLDCDMYCNDPTSAKQAMCFHLDPNISPSLAFVLFPQRFRNISNNDIYDSMIRSVFWVSWYGLDGLRGPILSGTNFYMKRESLYNYSIHKGVDFTELKNYFGTSNELLKSLRVDYRPSIDGIDSSSTLLQEAKVLASCAYENNSKWGEEASICTIYYLRRAMLIGKIPQFRDFVPTKINVGFLYYSLLEDYFTGFKLHCQGWKSVYLTPTRPQFLGTSPTNLNDLLIQTSRWYCGLVEVAISWFCPIIYGPLKMSFLQSMAYAELAFCPFHCFSLWCFATVPQLCLLNDISLYPEVSDSFFIIFIFIFPSALLKHLYDVLASGGSVGIWRNEQRIWMIKSVTSYLYGTLDAFMEKLCLTEASFLLTNKVEDDEQVKRYQMGVFDFQTSTMLLAPLVIIIVLNMAAFACGVYRIMFTGDWGKMLLQVLLSFYILVMNYAVIEGMLVRKDKGRIPPSVTLLSTIILVVFFSLGYVILNMY
;
A
#
# COMPACT_ATOMS: atom_id res chain seq x y z
N MET A 1 -37.92 26.68 -9.30
CA MET A 1 -38.11 25.31 -9.82
C MET A 1 -36.77 24.61 -9.63
N GLU A 2 -36.66 23.78 -8.60
CA GLU A 2 -35.53 22.86 -8.46
C GLU A 2 -35.66 21.84 -9.61
N GLU A 3 -34.83 21.96 -10.64
CA GLU A 3 -34.65 20.87 -11.59
C GLU A 3 -34.14 19.67 -10.79
N TYR A 4 -34.92 18.59 -10.74
CA TYR A 4 -34.48 17.31 -10.16
C TYR A 4 -33.33 16.77 -11.01
N SER A 5 -32.10 17.19 -10.73
CA SER A 5 -30.90 16.63 -11.35
C SER A 5 -30.83 15.14 -11.01
N LEU A 6 -30.75 14.29 -12.03
CA LEU A 6 -30.55 12.84 -11.84
C LEU A 6 -29.28 12.59 -11.01
N PRO A 7 -29.26 11.54 -10.15
CA PRO A 7 -28.11 11.28 -9.30
C PRO A 7 -26.88 10.90 -10.15
N LEU A 8 -25.70 11.41 -9.79
CA LEU A 8 -24.43 11.10 -10.48
C LEU A 8 -23.84 9.74 -10.05
N HIS A 9 -24.28 9.21 -8.92
CA HIS A 9 -23.87 7.91 -8.41
C HIS A 9 -24.96 7.24 -7.58
N SER A 10 -24.81 5.94 -7.32
CA SER A 10 -25.65 5.17 -6.40
C SER A 10 -24.80 4.24 -5.54
N SER A 11 -25.37 3.79 -4.40
CA SER A 11 -24.70 2.87 -3.48
C SER A 11 -25.61 1.70 -3.14
N GLN A 12 -25.07 0.48 -3.17
CA GLN A 12 -25.77 -0.76 -2.84
C GLN A 12 -25.14 -1.39 -1.58
N VAL A 13 -25.99 -1.67 -0.59
CA VAL A 13 -25.58 -2.34 0.66
C VAL A 13 -25.66 -3.85 0.49
N HIS A 14 -24.61 -4.56 0.90
CA HIS A 14 -24.51 -6.02 0.78
C HIS A 14 -25.23 -6.71 1.95
N LYS A 15 -26.57 -6.75 1.90
CA LYS A 15 -27.42 -7.23 3.01
C LYS A 15 -27.09 -8.65 3.48
N LEU A 16 -26.88 -9.59 2.55
CA LEU A 16 -26.57 -10.98 2.89
C LEU A 16 -25.23 -11.09 3.62
N SER A 17 -24.19 -10.41 3.11
CA SER A 17 -22.87 -10.38 3.73
C SER A 17 -22.93 -9.78 5.14
N ILE A 18 -23.76 -8.75 5.37
CA ILE A 18 -23.98 -8.19 6.71
C ILE A 18 -24.54 -9.24 7.67
N ILE A 19 -25.54 -10.01 7.26
CA ILE A 19 -26.15 -11.05 8.11
C ILE A 19 -25.10 -12.11 8.46
N ILE A 20 -24.39 -12.64 7.46
CA ILE A 20 -23.35 -13.66 7.65
C ILE A 20 -22.24 -13.16 8.57
N ASN A 21 -21.73 -11.95 8.29
CA ASN A 21 -20.65 -11.35 9.07
C ASN A 21 -21.04 -11.13 10.53
N ARG A 22 -22.22 -10.55 10.79
CA ARG A 22 -22.66 -10.25 12.16
C ARG A 22 -22.97 -11.52 12.95
N SER A 23 -23.56 -12.53 12.32
CA SER A 23 -23.78 -13.83 12.95
C SER A 23 -22.46 -14.53 13.30
N HIS A 24 -21.49 -14.53 12.37
CA HIS A 24 -20.15 -15.07 12.65
C HIS A 24 -19.49 -14.33 13.80
N VAL A 25 -19.50 -12.98 13.79
CA VAL A 25 -18.92 -12.17 14.87
C VAL A 25 -19.54 -12.52 16.22
N PHE A 26 -20.87 -12.62 16.29
CA PHE A 26 -21.56 -12.98 17.53
C PHE A 26 -21.13 -14.34 18.08
N ILE A 27 -21.16 -15.38 17.24
CA ILE A 27 -20.79 -16.75 17.64
C ILE A 27 -19.31 -16.83 18.01
N HIS A 28 -18.43 -16.21 17.21
CA HIS A 28 -17.00 -16.24 17.43
C HIS A 28 -16.58 -15.47 18.70
N CYS A 29 -17.23 -14.34 19.00
CA CYS A 29 -17.04 -13.62 20.26
C CYS A 29 -17.41 -14.49 21.47
N ILE A 30 -18.47 -15.29 21.39
CA ILE A 30 -18.85 -16.23 22.46
C ILE A 30 -17.75 -17.28 22.65
N ALA A 31 -17.22 -17.85 21.56
CA ALA A 31 -16.12 -18.81 21.63
C ALA A 31 -14.85 -18.20 22.25
N ILE A 32 -14.47 -16.97 21.85
CA ILE A 32 -13.36 -16.23 22.46
C ILE A 32 -13.59 -16.01 23.96
N ALA A 33 -14.81 -15.63 24.37
CA ALA A 33 -15.12 -15.42 25.78
C ALA A 33 -14.96 -16.71 26.60
N PHE A 34 -15.42 -17.85 26.09
CA PHE A 34 -15.20 -19.15 26.74
C PHE A 34 -13.74 -19.57 26.76
N LEU A 35 -12.97 -19.29 25.70
CA LEU A 35 -11.52 -19.53 25.68
C LEU A 35 -10.82 -18.71 26.78
N ILE A 36 -11.14 -17.42 26.89
CA ILE A 36 -10.57 -16.53 27.91
C ILE A 36 -10.99 -17.01 29.31
N TYR A 37 -12.25 -17.39 29.50
CA TYR A 37 -12.74 -17.93 30.77
C TYR A 37 -11.99 -19.20 31.17
N TYR A 38 -11.84 -20.16 30.26
CA TYR A 38 -11.08 -21.38 30.49
C TYR A 38 -9.65 -21.05 30.91
N ARG A 39 -9.01 -20.16 30.14
CA ARG A 39 -7.63 -19.77 30.41
C ARG A 39 -7.51 -19.16 31.82
N LEU A 40 -8.28 -18.12 32.12
CA LEU A 40 -8.24 -17.48 33.43
C LEU A 40 -8.53 -18.45 34.58
N SER A 41 -9.52 -19.33 34.42
CA SER A 41 -9.86 -20.33 35.46
C SER A 41 -8.70 -21.27 35.76
N PHE A 42 -8.00 -21.73 34.72
CA PHE A 42 -6.84 -22.62 34.86
C PHE A 42 -5.67 -21.93 35.58
N LEU A 43 -5.44 -20.64 35.30
CA LEU A 43 -4.38 -19.85 35.94
C LEU A 43 -4.59 -19.69 37.46
N PHE A 44 -5.83 -19.64 37.93
CA PHE A 44 -6.14 -19.51 39.36
C PHE A 44 -6.28 -20.85 40.11
N GLN A 45 -6.43 -21.97 39.40
CA GLN A 45 -6.71 -23.28 40.01
C GLN A 45 -5.49 -24.19 40.17
N GLN A 46 -4.41 -24.01 39.40
CA GLN A 46 -3.28 -24.96 39.37
C GLN A 46 -1.95 -24.33 39.83
N SER A 47 -1.25 -24.98 40.77
CA SER A 47 0.04 -24.52 41.34
C SER A 47 1.27 -25.33 40.89
N LYS A 48 1.13 -26.27 39.94
CA LYS A 48 2.14 -27.32 39.68
C LYS A 48 2.53 -27.60 38.21
N THR A 49 2.16 -26.74 37.26
CA THR A 49 2.57 -26.89 35.84
C THR A 49 3.47 -25.74 35.40
N SER A 50 4.31 -25.94 34.38
CA SER A 50 5.15 -24.89 33.81
C SER A 50 4.25 -23.74 33.32
N VAL A 51 4.12 -22.68 34.13
CA VAL A 51 3.19 -21.57 33.91
C VAL A 51 3.57 -20.74 32.68
N LEU A 52 4.86 -20.71 32.35
CA LEU A 52 5.40 -19.83 31.30
C LEU A 52 4.87 -20.18 29.90
N PRO A 53 4.96 -21.43 29.39
CA PRO A 53 4.40 -21.79 28.08
C PRO A 53 2.90 -21.48 27.96
N TRP A 54 2.17 -21.76 29.02
CA TRP A 54 0.73 -21.50 29.08
C TRP A 54 0.45 -20.00 28.99
N LEU A 55 1.21 -19.17 29.73
CA LEU A 55 1.07 -17.71 29.72
C LEU A 55 1.42 -17.13 28.35
N LEU A 56 2.48 -17.62 27.70
CA LEU A 56 2.88 -17.18 26.37
C LEU A 56 1.80 -17.46 25.32
N VAL A 57 1.20 -18.66 25.36
CA VAL A 57 0.08 -19.01 24.49
C VAL A 57 -1.14 -18.15 24.79
N PHE A 58 -1.48 -17.94 26.07
CA PHE A 58 -2.63 -17.12 26.43
C PHE A 58 -2.47 -15.65 25.99
N VAL A 59 -1.30 -15.04 26.18
CA VAL A 59 -0.99 -13.69 25.68
C VAL A 59 -1.11 -13.64 24.14
N SER A 60 -0.64 -14.68 23.46
CA SER A 60 -0.76 -14.79 22.01
C SER A 60 -2.21 -14.90 21.53
N GLU A 61 -3.05 -15.66 22.24
CA GLU A 61 -4.50 -15.78 21.98
C GLU A 61 -5.21 -14.43 22.20
N LEU A 62 -4.85 -13.71 23.27
CA LEU A 62 -5.40 -12.37 23.55
C LEU A 62 -5.02 -11.36 22.48
N LEU A 63 -3.76 -11.37 22.02
CA LEU A 63 -3.30 -10.49 20.94
C LEU A 63 -4.01 -10.78 19.62
N LEU A 64 -4.16 -12.06 19.24
CA LEU A 64 -4.94 -12.45 18.06
C LEU A 64 -6.40 -12.02 18.18
N SER A 65 -7.01 -12.24 19.35
CA SER A 65 -8.40 -11.86 19.62
C SER A 65 -8.60 -10.35 19.55
N PHE A 66 -7.63 -9.57 20.05
CA PHE A 66 -7.65 -8.11 19.97
C PHE A 66 -7.60 -7.61 18.53
N ILE A 67 -6.64 -8.07 17.72
CA ILE A 67 -6.52 -7.63 16.32
C ILE A 67 -7.74 -8.08 15.51
N TRP A 68 -8.21 -9.33 15.71
CA TRP A 68 -9.44 -9.83 15.10
C TRP A 68 -10.66 -8.96 15.45
N PHE A 69 -10.78 -8.55 16.73
CA PHE A 69 -11.87 -7.69 17.18
C PHE A 69 -11.86 -6.33 16.47
N LEU A 70 -10.68 -5.70 16.31
CA LEU A 70 -10.54 -4.47 15.53
C LEU A 70 -11.02 -4.66 14.08
N GLY A 71 -10.70 -5.82 13.48
CA GLY A 71 -11.09 -6.19 12.10
C GLY A 71 -12.57 -6.43 11.87
N ILE A 72 -13.40 -6.45 12.92
CA ILE A 72 -14.87 -6.49 12.79
C ILE A 72 -15.40 -5.26 12.03
N ALA A 73 -14.72 -4.11 12.16
CA ALA A 73 -15.15 -2.86 11.54
C ALA A 73 -15.34 -2.99 10.02
N TYR A 74 -14.41 -3.66 9.33
CA TYR A 74 -14.48 -3.92 7.89
C TYR A 74 -15.68 -4.76 7.47
N ARG A 75 -16.25 -5.55 8.37
CA ARG A 75 -17.32 -6.50 8.04
C ARG A 75 -18.70 -5.97 8.44
N TRP A 76 -18.76 -4.79 9.05
CA TRP A 76 -19.97 -4.26 9.68
C TRP A 76 -21.03 -3.79 8.69
N ARG A 77 -20.62 -3.14 7.59
CA ARG A 77 -21.50 -2.58 6.57
C ARG A 77 -20.83 -2.48 5.19
N PRO A 78 -20.46 -3.59 4.53
CA PRO A 78 -19.93 -3.54 3.17
C PRO A 78 -20.93 -2.92 2.17
N ILE A 79 -20.44 -2.00 1.34
CA ILE A 79 -21.21 -1.39 0.24
C ILE A 79 -20.42 -1.40 -1.06
N SER A 80 -21.13 -1.36 -2.20
CA SER A 80 -20.56 -1.11 -3.53
C SER A 80 -21.21 0.11 -4.16
N ARG A 81 -20.50 0.80 -5.05
CA ARG A 81 -20.99 2.01 -5.72
C ARG A 81 -21.00 1.86 -7.24
N THR A 82 -21.94 2.56 -7.87
CA THR A 82 -22.07 2.69 -9.31
C THR A 82 -22.11 4.18 -9.66
N VAL A 83 -21.51 4.56 -10.78
CA VAL A 83 -21.43 5.94 -11.25
C VAL A 83 -22.11 6.09 -12.62
N PHE A 84 -22.51 7.32 -12.95
CA PHE A 84 -23.19 7.66 -14.19
C PHE A 84 -22.48 8.85 -14.88
N PRO A 85 -21.30 8.63 -15.50
CA PRO A 85 -20.52 9.69 -16.14
C PRO A 85 -21.26 10.45 -17.24
N GLU A 86 -22.24 9.81 -17.89
CA GLU A 86 -23.10 10.41 -18.91
C GLU A 86 -23.99 11.55 -18.38
N ARG A 87 -24.12 11.69 -17.05
CA ARG A 87 -24.91 12.74 -16.39
C ARG A 87 -24.05 13.91 -15.90
N LEU A 88 -22.74 13.85 -16.12
CA LEU A 88 -21.84 14.95 -15.83
C LEU A 88 -22.16 16.16 -16.72
N PRO A 89 -21.80 17.38 -16.29
CA PRO A 89 -21.91 18.53 -17.16
C PRO A 89 -20.99 18.38 -18.38
N GLU A 90 -21.27 19.19 -19.40
CA GLU A 90 -20.46 19.27 -20.61
C GLU A 90 -18.97 19.52 -20.31
N ASP A 91 -18.11 19.07 -21.23
CA ASP A 91 -16.65 19.09 -21.11
C ASP A 91 -16.10 20.49 -20.77
N ASP A 92 -16.73 21.56 -21.26
CA ASP A 92 -16.37 22.97 -21.01
C ASP A 92 -16.61 23.40 -19.54
N LYS A 93 -17.48 22.71 -18.82
CA LYS A 93 -17.81 22.96 -17.39
C LYS A 93 -17.08 22.04 -16.42
N LEU A 94 -16.38 21.02 -16.92
CA LEU A 94 -15.57 20.14 -16.07
C LEU A 94 -14.40 20.92 -15.42
N PRO A 95 -13.98 20.58 -14.19
CA PRO A 95 -12.84 21.21 -13.54
C PRO A 95 -11.51 20.77 -14.20
N ALA A 96 -10.39 21.42 -13.86
CA ALA A 96 -9.07 20.93 -14.25
C ALA A 96 -8.57 19.81 -13.32
N ILE A 97 -7.69 18.95 -13.83
CA ILE A 97 -7.05 17.83 -13.12
C ILE A 97 -5.54 17.88 -13.36
N ASP A 98 -4.78 17.79 -12.27
CA ASP A 98 -3.33 17.52 -12.33
C ASP A 98 -3.07 16.04 -12.08
N VAL A 99 -2.27 15.39 -12.92
CA VAL A 99 -1.79 14.01 -12.73
C VAL A 99 -0.37 14.07 -12.20
N LEU A 100 -0.12 13.47 -11.04
CA LEU A 100 1.18 13.43 -10.38
C LEU A 100 1.72 12.00 -10.42
N ILE A 101 2.87 11.84 -11.08
CA ILE A 101 3.57 10.55 -11.22
C ILE A 101 4.96 10.71 -10.58
N CYS A 102 5.38 9.75 -9.77
CA CYS A 102 6.71 9.77 -9.14
C CYS A 102 7.54 8.58 -9.61
N THR A 103 8.81 8.82 -9.94
CA THR A 103 9.84 7.79 -10.20
C THR A 103 11.14 8.20 -9.49
N ALA A 104 11.93 7.22 -9.07
CA ALA A 104 13.12 7.43 -8.25
C ALA A 104 14.42 6.87 -8.85
N ASP A 105 14.37 5.79 -9.63
CA ASP A 105 15.58 5.17 -10.19
C ASP A 105 15.28 4.51 -11.55
N PRO A 106 15.85 5.01 -12.67
CA PRO A 106 15.57 4.50 -14.00
C PRO A 106 16.04 3.05 -14.25
N TYR A 107 16.93 2.51 -13.39
CA TYR A 107 17.40 1.13 -13.50
C TYR A 107 16.53 0.15 -12.72
N LYS A 108 15.86 0.61 -11.66
CA LYS A 108 14.90 -0.20 -10.91
C LYS A 108 13.48 -0.03 -11.42
N GLU A 109 13.17 1.14 -11.99
CA GLU A 109 11.89 1.51 -12.57
C GLU A 109 12.13 1.87 -14.04
N PRO A 110 12.00 0.91 -14.97
CA PRO A 110 12.41 1.09 -16.36
C PRO A 110 11.76 2.32 -17.00
N THR A 111 12.57 3.21 -17.57
CA THR A 111 12.07 4.48 -18.15
C THR A 111 10.97 4.27 -19.18
N LEU A 112 11.04 3.22 -20.00
CA LEU A 112 9.99 2.91 -20.98
C LEU A 112 8.63 2.64 -20.33
N GLU A 113 8.60 1.91 -19.20
CA GLU A 113 7.36 1.64 -18.47
C GLU A 113 6.80 2.94 -17.86
N VAL A 114 7.66 3.76 -17.26
CA VAL A 114 7.28 5.09 -16.74
C VAL A 114 6.67 5.94 -17.85
N MET A 115 7.28 5.96 -19.04
CA MET A 115 6.77 6.75 -20.17
C MET A 115 5.43 6.22 -20.70
N ASN A 116 5.19 4.92 -20.65
CA ASN A 116 3.89 4.35 -20.98
C ASN A 116 2.80 4.75 -19.97
N THR A 117 3.14 4.82 -18.68
CA THR A 117 2.27 5.37 -17.65
C THR A 117 1.93 6.84 -17.95
N VAL A 118 2.93 7.67 -18.28
CA VAL A 118 2.72 9.08 -18.68
C VAL A 118 1.82 9.19 -19.92
N LEU A 119 2.08 8.41 -20.98
CA LEU A 119 1.26 8.40 -22.20
C LEU A 119 -0.19 8.01 -21.91
N SER A 120 -0.40 7.00 -21.07
CA SER A 120 -1.74 6.57 -20.67
C SER A 120 -2.47 7.64 -19.84
N ALA A 121 -1.76 8.37 -18.99
CA ALA A 121 -2.33 9.49 -18.24
C ALA A 121 -2.76 10.64 -19.16
N MET A 122 -1.95 10.96 -20.19
CA MET A 122 -2.31 11.96 -21.20
C MET A 122 -3.51 11.54 -22.07
N ALA A 123 -3.79 10.24 -22.16
CA ALA A 123 -4.86 9.67 -22.99
C ALA A 123 -6.20 9.46 -22.24
N LEU A 124 -6.32 9.94 -21.00
CA LEU A 124 -7.59 9.93 -20.28
C LEU A 124 -8.68 10.68 -21.06
N GLU A 125 -9.93 10.21 -20.97
CA GLU A 125 -11.07 10.85 -21.60
C GLU A 125 -11.46 12.12 -20.83
N TYR A 126 -10.73 13.20 -21.09
CA TYR A 126 -10.90 14.49 -20.44
C TYR A 126 -10.50 15.62 -21.41
N PRO A 127 -11.00 16.86 -21.21
CA PRO A 127 -10.60 17.98 -22.07
C PRO A 127 -9.08 18.24 -21.97
N PRO A 128 -8.33 18.23 -23.10
CA PRO A 128 -6.87 18.33 -23.07
C PRO A 128 -6.33 19.58 -22.38
N GLU A 129 -7.01 20.71 -22.50
CA GLU A 129 -6.65 21.97 -21.84
C GLU A 129 -6.89 21.98 -20.32
N LYS A 130 -7.60 20.98 -19.81
CA LYS A 130 -7.93 20.79 -18.39
C LYS A 130 -7.13 19.66 -17.74
N LEU A 131 -6.30 18.97 -18.52
CA LEU A 131 -5.48 17.88 -18.03
C LEU A 131 -4.01 18.30 -18.08
N ASN A 132 -3.33 18.21 -16.93
CA ASN A 132 -1.91 18.53 -16.82
C ASN A 132 -1.19 17.32 -16.21
N VAL A 133 -0.11 16.84 -16.83
CA VAL A 133 0.64 15.67 -16.37
C VAL A 133 2.02 16.13 -15.88
N TYR A 134 2.31 15.82 -14.62
CA TYR A 134 3.56 16.12 -13.94
C TYR A 134 4.29 14.83 -13.57
N LEU A 135 5.55 14.71 -14.00
CA LEU A 135 6.43 13.62 -13.58
C LEU A 135 7.51 14.17 -12.64
N SER A 136 7.57 13.64 -11.42
CA SER A 136 8.70 13.84 -10.50
C SER A 136 9.73 12.75 -10.71
N ASP A 137 10.95 13.14 -11.06
CA ASP A 137 12.13 12.28 -11.16
C ASP A 137 13.09 12.56 -10.00
N ASP A 138 12.96 11.71 -8.98
CA ASP A 138 13.78 11.71 -7.79
C ASP A 138 15.21 11.21 -8.06
N GLY A 139 15.44 10.52 -9.19
CA GLY A 139 16.77 10.08 -9.61
C GLY A 139 17.56 11.18 -10.31
N GLY A 140 16.90 12.23 -10.80
CA GLY A 140 17.52 13.30 -11.60
C GLY A 140 18.17 12.76 -12.87
N SER A 141 17.56 11.74 -13.49
CA SER A 141 18.13 11.00 -14.60
C SER A 141 17.92 11.72 -15.92
N SER A 142 19.00 11.95 -16.66
CA SER A 142 18.93 12.48 -18.02
C SER A 142 18.13 11.58 -18.96
N ILE A 143 18.12 10.26 -18.73
CA ILE A 143 17.37 9.29 -19.53
C ILE A 143 15.86 9.50 -19.34
N THR A 144 15.41 9.77 -18.11
CA THR A 144 14.01 10.03 -17.80
C THR A 144 13.54 11.33 -18.47
N LEU A 145 14.35 12.40 -18.42
CA LEU A 145 14.05 13.66 -19.11
C LEU A 145 14.00 13.49 -20.64
N LEU A 146 14.92 12.72 -21.23
CA LEU A 146 14.88 12.37 -22.65
C LEU A 146 13.60 11.58 -23.00
N GLY A 147 13.22 10.62 -22.15
CA GLY A 147 11.96 9.88 -22.28
C GLY A 147 10.75 10.81 -22.33
N MET A 148 10.68 11.82 -21.45
CA MET A 148 9.59 12.80 -21.44
C MET A 148 9.50 13.62 -22.74
N ARG A 149 10.64 13.99 -23.33
CA ARG A 149 10.67 14.65 -24.65
C ARG A 149 10.28 13.72 -25.79
N ALA A 150 10.60 12.43 -25.69
CA ALA A 150 10.13 11.43 -26.65
C ALA A 150 8.61 11.21 -26.53
N VAL A 151 8.07 11.23 -25.30
CA VAL A 151 6.62 11.16 -25.04
C VAL A 151 5.88 12.32 -25.71
N SER A 152 6.36 13.56 -25.59
CA SER A 152 5.69 14.71 -26.23
C SER A 152 5.61 14.57 -27.75
N LYS A 153 6.61 13.96 -28.39
CA LYS A 153 6.60 13.67 -29.84
C LYS A 153 5.59 12.58 -30.20
N PHE A 154 5.61 11.46 -29.49
CA PHE A 154 4.74 10.32 -29.78
C PHE A 154 3.26 10.61 -29.46
N ALA A 155 2.99 11.39 -28.40
CA ALA A 155 1.64 11.77 -27.99
C ALA A 155 0.84 12.46 -29.10
N ARG A 156 1.50 13.22 -29.99
CA ARG A 156 0.87 13.87 -31.16
C ARG A 156 0.21 12.87 -32.12
N TRP A 157 0.66 11.62 -32.12
CA TRP A 157 0.10 10.54 -32.93
C TRP A 157 -0.85 9.67 -32.12
N TRP A 158 -0.46 9.33 -30.88
CA TRP A 158 -1.21 8.44 -30.00
C TRP A 158 -2.55 9.03 -29.55
N LEU A 159 -2.57 10.28 -29.06
CA LEU A 159 -3.78 10.87 -28.46
C LEU A 159 -4.92 11.08 -29.48
N PRO A 160 -4.67 11.59 -30.71
CA PRO A 160 -5.71 11.65 -31.73
C PRO A 160 -6.22 10.28 -32.15
N PHE A 161 -5.33 9.28 -32.23
CA PHE A 161 -5.70 7.90 -32.55
C PHE A 161 -6.63 7.32 -31.49
N CYS A 162 -6.27 7.45 -30.20
CA CYS A 162 -7.11 7.02 -29.08
C CYS A 162 -8.51 7.66 -29.12
N LYS A 163 -8.56 8.97 -29.36
CA LYS A 163 -9.81 9.73 -29.39
C LYS A 163 -10.68 9.39 -30.62
N ARG A 164 -10.08 9.34 -31.81
CA ARG A 164 -10.78 9.08 -33.07
C ARG A 164 -11.44 7.70 -33.09
N HIS A 165 -10.74 6.70 -32.57
CA HIS A 165 -11.16 5.29 -32.64
C HIS A 165 -11.69 4.76 -31.30
N ALA A 166 -11.93 5.64 -30.32
CA ALA A 166 -12.45 5.30 -28.99
C ALA A 166 -11.71 4.11 -28.33
N ILE A 167 -10.38 4.15 -28.37
CA ILE A 167 -9.51 3.08 -27.87
C ILE A 167 -9.73 2.91 -26.36
N LYS A 168 -10.06 1.68 -25.94
CA LYS A 168 -10.32 1.36 -24.52
C LYS A 168 -9.06 1.05 -23.71
N THR A 169 -8.03 0.52 -24.34
CA THR A 169 -6.73 0.22 -23.70
C THR A 169 -5.75 1.32 -24.10
N ILE A 170 -5.61 2.34 -23.25
CA ILE A 170 -4.90 3.58 -23.61
C ILE A 170 -3.41 3.60 -23.27
N CYS A 171 -2.90 2.52 -22.67
CA CYS A 171 -1.47 2.27 -22.53
C CYS A 171 -0.95 1.61 -23.81
N PRO A 172 -0.06 2.27 -24.58
CA PRO A 172 0.33 1.79 -25.90
C PRO A 172 1.09 0.46 -25.85
N ASP A 173 1.98 0.27 -24.85
CA ASP A 173 2.67 -1.02 -24.68
C ASP A 173 1.71 -2.20 -24.59
N VAL A 174 0.66 -2.05 -23.79
CA VAL A 174 -0.33 -3.10 -23.56
C VAL A 174 -1.25 -3.26 -24.76
N TYR A 175 -1.66 -2.15 -25.38
CA TYR A 175 -2.50 -2.15 -26.58
C TYR A 175 -1.84 -2.90 -27.75
N PHE A 176 -0.54 -2.68 -27.97
CA PHE A 176 0.19 -3.34 -29.06
C PHE A 176 0.69 -4.74 -28.71
N SER A 177 0.91 -5.05 -27.42
CA SER A 177 1.39 -6.37 -26.97
C SER A 177 0.28 -7.41 -26.84
N CYS A 178 -0.96 -6.98 -26.59
CA CYS A 178 -2.12 -7.87 -26.45
C CYS A 178 -3.24 -7.42 -27.41
N PRO A 179 -3.17 -7.79 -28.69
CA PRO A 179 -4.19 -7.40 -29.65
C PRO A 179 -5.52 -8.07 -29.27
N GLU A 180 -6.49 -7.29 -28.80
CA GLU A 180 -7.90 -7.71 -28.85
C GLU A 180 -8.29 -7.95 -30.33
N GLU A 181 -9.27 -8.83 -30.59
CA GLU A 181 -9.81 -9.04 -31.94
C GLU A 181 -10.53 -7.76 -32.41
N ASP A 182 -9.76 -6.84 -33.01
CA ASP A 182 -10.27 -5.58 -33.52
C ASP A 182 -10.94 -5.78 -34.89
N TYR A 183 -12.27 -5.88 -34.92
CA TYR A 183 -13.09 -5.82 -36.14
C TYR A 183 -13.23 -4.37 -36.66
N GLY A 184 -12.11 -3.69 -36.87
CA GLY A 184 -12.09 -2.30 -37.36
C GLY A 184 -12.13 -2.18 -38.88
N ASP A 185 -12.65 -1.06 -39.39
CA ASP A 185 -12.65 -0.73 -40.81
C ASP A 185 -11.22 -0.62 -41.38
N LEU A 186 -11.06 -0.69 -42.71
CA LEU A 186 -9.75 -0.58 -43.38
C LEU A 186 -8.96 0.68 -42.99
N VAL A 187 -9.66 1.79 -42.71
CA VAL A 187 -9.05 3.05 -42.23
C VAL A 187 -8.44 2.87 -40.85
N PHE A 188 -9.14 2.19 -39.94
CA PHE A 188 -8.63 1.87 -38.60
C PHE A 188 -7.38 0.98 -38.69
N LEU A 189 -7.40 -0.05 -39.53
CA LEU A 189 -6.25 -0.96 -39.68
C LEU A 189 -5.01 -0.24 -40.24
N ALA A 190 -5.20 0.67 -41.21
CA ALA A 190 -4.12 1.49 -41.76
C ALA A 190 -3.54 2.46 -40.71
N ASP A 191 -4.42 3.16 -39.97
CA ASP A 191 -4.03 4.05 -38.87
C ASP A 191 -3.28 3.25 -37.80
N LYS A 192 -3.83 2.11 -37.34
CA LYS A 192 -3.23 1.24 -36.31
C LYS A 192 -1.82 0.83 -36.68
N LYS A 193 -1.60 0.35 -37.91
CA LYS A 193 -0.27 -0.06 -38.38
C LYS A 193 0.72 1.12 -38.37
N LYS A 194 0.30 2.29 -38.86
CA LYS A 194 1.12 3.50 -38.87
C LYS A 194 1.52 3.92 -37.44
N ILE A 195 0.57 3.89 -36.49
CA ILE A 195 0.83 4.25 -35.10
C ILE A 195 1.72 3.20 -34.42
N GLN A 196 1.55 1.92 -34.73
CA GLN A 196 2.42 0.85 -34.23
C GLN A 196 3.88 1.07 -34.67
N GLU A 197 4.13 1.38 -35.94
CA GLU A 197 5.48 1.70 -36.44
C GLU A 197 6.07 2.92 -35.70
N LYS A 198 5.25 3.95 -35.43
CA LYS A 198 5.68 5.11 -34.63
C LYS A 198 5.99 4.76 -33.17
N TYR A 199 5.23 3.84 -32.59
CA TYR A 199 5.47 3.35 -31.22
C TYR A 199 6.78 2.58 -31.12
N GLU A 200 7.08 1.71 -32.09
CA GLU A 200 8.35 0.98 -32.12
C GLU A 200 9.55 1.93 -32.25
N LEU A 201 9.47 2.96 -33.10
CA LEU A 201 10.51 3.99 -33.19
C LEU A 201 10.72 4.74 -31.86
N PHE A 202 9.63 5.06 -31.16
CA PHE A 202 9.68 5.66 -29.83
C PHE A 202 10.36 4.74 -28.80
N ARG A 203 10.06 3.44 -28.82
CA ARG A 203 10.72 2.44 -27.95
C ARG A 203 12.20 2.36 -28.26
N GLU A 204 12.57 2.26 -29.53
CA GLU A 204 13.96 2.19 -29.98
C GLU A 204 14.75 3.43 -29.56
N GLU A 205 14.19 4.63 -29.67
CA GLU A 205 14.82 5.89 -29.22
C GLU A 205 15.20 5.81 -27.73
N ILE A 206 14.29 5.34 -26.88
CA ILE A 206 14.51 5.18 -25.43
C ILE A 206 15.55 4.08 -25.17
N ILE A 207 15.42 2.92 -25.80
CA ILE A 207 16.34 1.79 -25.61
C ILE A 207 17.76 2.17 -26.03
N GLN A 208 17.92 2.90 -27.15
CA GLN A 208 19.21 3.40 -27.59
C GLN A 208 19.78 4.45 -26.63
N ALA A 209 18.95 5.32 -26.07
CA ALA A 209 19.38 6.29 -25.05
C ALA A 209 19.87 5.57 -23.78
N ILE A 210 19.19 4.51 -23.35
CA ILE A 210 19.60 3.66 -22.22
C ILE A 210 20.93 2.97 -22.54
N ALA A 211 21.08 2.38 -23.73
CA ALA A 211 22.32 1.70 -24.13
C ALA A 211 23.52 2.66 -24.19
N LYS A 212 23.31 3.89 -24.70
CA LYS A 212 24.35 4.95 -24.72
C LYS A 212 24.67 5.47 -23.32
N GLY A 213 23.65 5.61 -22.46
CA GLY A 213 23.79 6.05 -21.07
C GLY A 213 24.36 4.98 -20.13
N GLY A 214 24.26 3.69 -20.48
CA GLY A 214 24.76 2.56 -19.68
C GLY A 214 26.28 2.46 -19.55
N ASN A 215 27.04 3.26 -20.32
CA ASN A 215 28.49 3.44 -20.15
C ASN A 215 28.85 4.49 -19.08
N VAL A 216 27.86 5.19 -18.51
CA VAL A 216 28.04 6.05 -17.34
C VAL A 216 27.91 5.18 -16.10
N GLU A 217 28.87 5.25 -15.18
CA GLU A 217 28.90 4.45 -13.95
C GLU A 217 27.51 4.37 -13.30
N LYS A 218 27.05 3.14 -13.00
CA LYS A 218 25.84 2.89 -12.22
C LYS A 218 25.87 3.85 -11.03
N PRO A 219 24.82 4.68 -10.81
CA PRO A 219 24.83 5.61 -9.71
C PRO A 219 25.04 4.81 -8.42
N THR A 220 26.23 4.97 -7.84
CA THR A 220 26.50 4.50 -6.48
C THR A 220 25.41 5.07 -5.58
N SER A 221 25.00 4.33 -4.56
CA SER A 221 23.91 4.60 -3.61
C SER A 221 23.96 5.95 -2.84
N LYS A 222 24.80 6.90 -3.25
CA LYS A 222 24.84 8.27 -2.78
C LYS A 222 24.25 9.19 -3.85
N TYR A 223 23.07 9.74 -3.54
CA TYR A 223 22.44 10.83 -4.27
C TYR A 223 23.49 11.89 -4.64
N LYS A 224 23.66 12.17 -5.94
CA LYS A 224 24.53 13.28 -6.36
C LYS A 224 23.81 14.57 -6.04
N ASP A 225 24.48 15.47 -5.36
CA ASP A 225 23.94 16.80 -5.10
C ASP A 225 23.65 17.50 -6.43
N HIS A 226 22.40 17.88 -6.67
CA HIS A 226 21.98 18.59 -7.89
C HIS A 226 20.95 19.66 -7.57
N GLY A 227 20.93 20.73 -8.38
CA GLY A 227 19.92 21.78 -8.30
C GLY A 227 18.54 21.31 -8.80
N PRO A 228 17.49 22.10 -8.56
CA PRO A 228 16.15 21.79 -9.04
C PRO A 228 16.05 21.99 -10.56
N VAL A 229 15.40 21.06 -11.24
CA VAL A 229 15.08 21.12 -12.66
C VAL A 229 13.56 21.09 -12.82
N VAL A 230 13.01 22.13 -13.44
CA VAL A 230 11.60 22.17 -13.85
C VAL A 230 11.58 22.54 -15.32
N GLU A 231 10.98 21.68 -16.14
CA GLU A 231 10.88 21.86 -17.60
C GLU A 231 9.44 21.60 -18.05
N VAL A 232 8.83 22.58 -18.71
CA VAL A 232 7.56 22.40 -19.43
C VAL A 232 7.91 21.83 -20.80
N ILE A 233 7.50 20.60 -21.06
CA ILE A 233 7.83 19.90 -22.28
C ILE A 233 6.83 20.33 -23.36
N GLN A 234 7.29 21.22 -24.24
CA GLN A 234 6.54 21.69 -25.41
C GLN A 234 7.45 21.60 -26.63
N GLU A 235 6.89 21.16 -27.76
CA GLU A 235 7.55 21.30 -29.06
C GLU A 235 6.95 22.49 -29.79
N ASN A 236 7.80 23.31 -30.41
CA ASN A 236 7.37 24.44 -31.24
C ASN A 236 6.52 23.92 -32.40
N ASP A 237 5.36 24.54 -32.65
CA ASP A 237 4.39 24.17 -33.69
C ASP A 237 4.91 24.36 -35.13
N ASN A 238 6.18 24.72 -35.31
CA ASN A 238 6.76 25.05 -36.61
C ASN A 238 6.94 23.84 -37.55
N ASP A 239 6.82 22.61 -37.05
CA ASP A 239 6.97 21.38 -37.86
C ASP A 239 5.63 20.72 -38.26
N ALA A 240 4.49 21.33 -37.92
CA ALA A 240 3.17 20.78 -38.27
C ALA A 240 2.74 21.18 -39.69
N ASN A 241 3.10 20.37 -40.68
CA ASN A 241 2.47 20.43 -42.00
C ASN A 241 0.96 20.09 -41.89
N GLY A 242 0.12 21.12 -41.86
CA GLY A 242 -1.18 21.16 -42.56
C GLY A 242 -2.40 20.39 -42.02
N ASP A 243 -2.29 19.47 -41.07
CA ASP A 243 -3.47 18.78 -40.50
C ASP A 243 -3.68 19.14 -39.03
N HIS A 244 -4.88 19.65 -38.71
CA HIS A 244 -5.41 20.06 -37.40
C HIS A 244 -4.47 19.94 -36.19
N ILE A 245 -4.07 21.09 -35.61
CA ILE A 245 -3.33 21.16 -34.34
C ILE A 245 -4.17 20.50 -33.24
N TYR A 246 -3.90 19.23 -32.96
CA TYR A 246 -4.50 18.52 -31.84
C TYR A 246 -3.90 19.07 -30.56
N LYS A 247 -4.72 19.69 -29.72
CA LYS A 247 -4.29 20.19 -28.41
C LYS A 247 -3.93 19.01 -27.52
N THR A 248 -2.69 19.00 -27.03
CA THR A 248 -2.18 17.98 -26.12
C THR A 248 -2.24 18.48 -24.67
N PRO A 249 -2.47 17.59 -23.69
CA PRO A 249 -2.31 17.91 -22.27
C PRO A 249 -0.94 18.50 -21.99
N ARG A 250 -0.85 19.43 -21.03
CA ARG A 250 0.43 19.99 -20.62
C ARG A 250 1.28 18.91 -19.97
N LEU A 251 2.55 18.84 -20.35
CA LEU A 251 3.52 17.92 -19.77
C LEU A 251 4.63 18.68 -19.04
N VAL A 252 4.88 18.35 -17.77
CA VAL A 252 5.88 19.01 -16.93
C VAL A 252 6.79 17.97 -16.29
N TYR A 253 8.09 18.12 -16.50
CA TYR A 253 9.12 17.36 -15.81
C TYR A 253 9.63 18.15 -14.60
N VAL A 254 9.72 17.48 -13.46
CA VAL A 254 10.25 18.04 -12.21
C VAL A 254 11.30 17.09 -11.66
N SER A 255 12.49 17.60 -11.38
CA SER A 255 13.48 16.96 -10.53
C SER A 255 13.81 17.92 -9.41
N ARG A 256 13.41 17.57 -8.20
CA ARG A 256 13.62 18.41 -7.02
C ARG A 256 15.09 18.50 -6.65
N GLU A 257 15.49 19.60 -6.03
CA GLU A 257 16.86 19.74 -5.54
C GLU A 257 17.18 18.63 -4.54
N LYS A 258 18.34 18.00 -4.70
CA LYS A 258 18.85 17.05 -3.71
C LYS A 258 20.21 17.50 -3.19
N ARG A 259 20.32 17.48 -1.86
CA ARG A 259 21.54 17.78 -1.10
C ARG A 259 21.73 16.69 -0.05
N SER A 260 22.95 16.20 0.09
CA SER A 260 23.34 15.21 1.09
C SER A 260 23.09 15.66 2.53
N SER A 261 23.02 16.97 2.78
CA SER A 261 22.77 17.56 4.10
C SER A 261 21.29 17.75 4.45
N HIS A 262 20.35 17.40 3.57
CA HIS A 262 18.92 17.60 3.78
C HIS A 262 18.15 16.27 3.63
N PRO A 263 17.19 15.96 4.52
CA PRO A 263 16.29 14.84 4.33
C PRO A 263 15.32 15.11 3.18
N HIS A 264 14.98 14.07 2.41
CA HIS A 264 14.14 14.19 1.21
C HIS A 264 12.76 13.55 1.34
N HIS A 265 12.48 12.83 2.43
CA HIS A 265 11.16 12.24 2.71
C HIS A 265 10.55 11.40 1.58
N PHE A 266 11.40 10.73 0.78
CA PHE A 266 11.02 9.78 -0.27
C PHE A 266 9.86 10.28 -1.16
N LYS A 267 8.86 9.43 -1.40
CA LYS A 267 7.69 9.72 -2.25
C LYS A 267 6.83 10.87 -1.68
N ALA A 268 6.68 10.96 -0.37
CA ALA A 268 5.89 12.01 0.26
C ALA A 268 6.43 13.41 -0.09
N GLY A 269 7.75 13.59 0.02
CA GLY A 269 8.41 14.84 -0.36
C GLY A 269 8.33 15.12 -1.85
N ALA A 270 8.42 14.08 -2.71
CA ALA A 270 8.26 14.24 -4.15
C ALA A 270 6.84 14.73 -4.51
N LEU A 271 5.82 14.15 -3.88
CA LEU A 271 4.42 14.56 -4.04
C LEU A 271 4.16 15.97 -3.51
N ASN A 272 4.79 16.39 -2.40
CA ASN A 272 4.65 17.76 -1.89
C ASN A 272 5.31 18.78 -2.82
N VAL A 273 6.50 18.49 -3.36
CA VAL A 273 7.12 19.36 -4.38
C VAL A 273 6.23 19.45 -5.63
N LEU A 274 5.67 18.33 -6.09
CA LEU A 274 4.71 18.35 -7.20
C LEU A 274 3.45 19.15 -6.86
N LEU A 275 2.94 19.06 -5.63
CA LEU A 275 1.78 19.80 -5.15
C LEU A 275 2.04 21.32 -5.18
N LEU A 276 3.23 21.73 -4.73
CA LEU A 276 3.71 23.12 -4.76
C LEU A 276 3.85 23.64 -6.20
N VAL A 277 4.60 22.94 -7.04
CA VAL A 277 4.87 23.32 -8.44
C VAL A 277 3.56 23.41 -9.23
N SER A 278 2.73 22.37 -9.17
CA SER A 278 1.42 22.37 -9.84
C SER A 278 0.49 23.46 -9.29
N GLY A 279 0.57 23.79 -8.00
CA GLY A 279 -0.23 24.84 -7.37
C GLY A 279 0.03 26.25 -7.90
N VAL A 280 1.22 26.51 -8.46
CA VAL A 280 1.54 27.80 -9.10
C VAL A 280 1.34 27.75 -10.62
N MET A 281 1.53 26.59 -11.25
CA MET A 281 1.50 26.44 -12.70
C MET A 281 0.10 26.20 -13.30
N SER A 282 -0.65 25.23 -12.78
CA SER A 282 -2.00 24.87 -13.26
C SER A 282 -3.08 25.14 -12.23
N ASN A 283 -2.74 25.01 -10.94
CA ASN A 283 -3.63 25.15 -9.78
C ASN A 283 -4.94 24.36 -9.93
N SER A 284 -4.88 23.13 -10.45
CA SER A 284 -6.08 22.33 -10.67
C SER A 284 -6.72 21.93 -9.34
N PRO A 285 -8.04 22.03 -9.17
CA PRO A 285 -8.72 21.71 -7.91
C PRO A 285 -8.67 20.21 -7.56
N TYR A 286 -8.41 19.34 -8.54
CA TYR A 286 -8.32 17.90 -8.36
C TYR A 286 -6.99 17.36 -8.85
N ILE A 287 -6.54 16.29 -8.19
CA ILE A 287 -5.23 15.70 -8.37
C ILE A 287 -5.39 14.19 -8.49
N LEU A 288 -4.94 13.60 -9.60
CA LEU A 288 -4.74 12.16 -9.73
C LEU A 288 -3.31 11.82 -9.31
N VAL A 289 -3.14 10.88 -8.38
CA VAL A 289 -1.82 10.38 -7.99
C VAL A 289 -1.63 8.95 -8.51
N LEU A 290 -0.51 8.72 -9.19
CA LEU A 290 -0.12 7.42 -9.75
C LEU A 290 1.32 7.07 -9.37
N ASP A 291 1.55 5.80 -9.07
CA ASP A 291 2.88 5.21 -9.12
C ASP A 291 3.35 5.06 -10.57
N CYS A 292 4.66 5.10 -10.81
CA CYS A 292 5.21 5.01 -12.16
C CYS A 292 4.93 3.67 -12.86
N ASP A 293 4.65 2.61 -12.09
CA ASP A 293 4.29 1.28 -12.56
C ASP A 293 2.77 1.05 -12.61
N MET A 294 1.95 2.09 -12.41
CA MET A 294 0.47 2.04 -12.43
C MET A 294 -0.09 2.89 -13.58
N TYR A 295 -0.30 2.27 -14.74
CA TYR A 295 -0.83 2.96 -15.91
C TYR A 295 -2.37 3.08 -15.88
N CYS A 296 -2.89 4.11 -16.55
CA CYS A 296 -4.31 4.25 -16.81
C CYS A 296 -4.73 3.21 -17.85
N ASN A 297 -5.51 2.22 -17.44
CA ASN A 297 -5.98 1.16 -18.33
C ASN A 297 -7.23 1.56 -19.09
N ASP A 298 -8.21 2.13 -18.39
CA ASP A 298 -9.48 2.60 -18.96
C ASP A 298 -9.49 4.15 -18.97
N PRO A 299 -9.90 4.77 -20.09
CA PRO A 299 -9.85 6.22 -20.22
C PRO A 299 -10.85 6.97 -19.34
N THR A 300 -11.89 6.31 -18.82
CA THR A 300 -13.03 6.97 -18.18
C THR A 300 -12.83 7.29 -16.69
N SER A 301 -11.71 6.89 -16.09
CA SER A 301 -11.47 6.99 -14.64
C SER A 301 -11.63 8.41 -14.09
N ALA A 302 -11.22 9.43 -14.85
CA ALA A 302 -11.35 10.84 -14.46
C ALA A 302 -12.81 11.27 -14.34
N LYS A 303 -13.62 11.01 -15.38
CA LYS A 303 -15.05 11.29 -15.38
C LYS A 303 -15.77 10.52 -14.27
N GLN A 304 -15.44 9.22 -14.08
CA GLN A 304 -16.01 8.43 -13.00
C GLN A 304 -15.73 9.00 -11.60
N ALA A 305 -14.53 9.52 -11.35
CA ALA A 305 -14.22 10.19 -10.10
C ALA A 305 -14.98 11.52 -9.94
N MET A 306 -15.17 12.27 -11.04
CA MET A 306 -15.93 13.52 -11.04
C MET A 306 -17.40 13.32 -10.68
N CYS A 307 -17.98 12.13 -10.91
CA CYS A 307 -19.34 11.81 -10.44
C CYS A 307 -19.52 11.97 -8.92
N PHE A 308 -18.46 11.82 -8.13
CA PHE A 308 -18.50 12.07 -6.68
C PHE A 308 -18.08 13.49 -6.33
N HIS A 309 -17.02 14.00 -6.95
CA HIS A 309 -16.49 15.34 -6.64
C HIS A 309 -17.41 16.48 -7.09
N LEU A 310 -18.29 16.25 -8.06
CA LEU A 310 -19.29 17.21 -8.51
C LEU A 310 -20.69 16.98 -7.91
N ASP A 311 -20.89 15.93 -7.10
CA ASP A 311 -22.16 15.74 -6.40
C ASP A 311 -22.23 16.69 -5.18
N PRO A 312 -23.22 17.60 -5.12
CA PRO A 312 -23.31 18.62 -4.08
C PRO A 312 -23.50 18.04 -2.68
N ASN A 313 -23.98 16.81 -2.53
CA ASN A 313 -24.25 16.18 -1.24
C ASN A 313 -22.99 15.59 -0.61
N ILE A 314 -22.07 15.05 -1.42
CA ILE A 314 -20.87 14.38 -0.94
C ILE A 314 -19.62 15.26 -1.04
N SER A 315 -19.51 16.05 -2.12
CA SER A 315 -18.33 16.86 -2.45
C SER A 315 -17.82 17.72 -1.29
N PRO A 316 -18.65 18.47 -0.53
CA PRO A 316 -18.16 19.34 0.55
C PRO A 316 -17.37 18.62 1.64
N SER A 317 -17.57 17.31 1.79
CA SER A 317 -16.88 16.48 2.77
C SER A 317 -15.97 15.42 2.15
N LEU A 318 -15.82 15.39 0.83
CA LEU A 318 -15.04 14.38 0.12
C LEU A 318 -13.61 14.87 -0.11
N ALA A 319 -12.63 14.13 0.43
CA ALA A 319 -11.22 14.37 0.18
C ALA A 319 -10.76 13.62 -1.08
N PHE A 320 -11.08 12.34 -1.23
CA PHE A 320 -10.59 11.56 -2.37
C PHE A 320 -11.50 10.39 -2.78
N VAL A 321 -11.43 10.03 -4.06
CA VAL A 321 -12.01 8.81 -4.64
C VAL A 321 -10.88 7.84 -4.93
N LEU A 322 -10.92 6.65 -4.35
CA LEU A 322 -9.91 5.60 -4.48
C LEU A 322 -10.40 4.48 -5.40
N PHE A 323 -9.54 4.02 -6.29
CA PHE A 323 -9.73 2.83 -7.12
C PHE A 323 -8.84 1.68 -6.62
N PRO A 324 -9.24 0.41 -6.80
CA PRO A 324 -8.43 -0.73 -6.42
C PRO A 324 -7.09 -0.74 -7.18
N GLN A 325 -6.01 -1.11 -6.50
CA GLN A 325 -4.82 -1.56 -7.19
C GLN A 325 -5.08 -2.93 -7.82
N ARG A 326 -4.84 -3.05 -9.12
CA ARG A 326 -4.96 -4.30 -9.87
C ARG A 326 -3.69 -4.48 -10.70
N PHE A 327 -3.27 -5.73 -10.90
CA PHE A 327 -2.02 -6.03 -11.57
C PHE A 327 -2.24 -6.92 -12.78
N ARG A 328 -1.50 -6.66 -13.86
CA ARG A 328 -1.63 -7.39 -15.14
C ARG A 328 -0.90 -8.72 -15.16
N ASN A 329 0.15 -8.87 -14.34
CA ASN A 329 1.07 -10.00 -14.38
C ASN A 329 0.75 -11.10 -13.35
N ILE A 330 -0.44 -11.08 -12.72
CA ILE A 330 -0.83 -12.05 -11.68
C ILE A 330 -0.98 -13.45 -12.30
N SER A 331 -0.34 -14.44 -11.68
CA SER A 331 -0.48 -15.83 -12.13
C SER A 331 -1.83 -16.43 -11.72
N ASN A 332 -2.32 -17.42 -12.45
CA ASN A 332 -3.56 -18.14 -12.12
C ASN A 332 -3.53 -18.79 -10.71
N ASN A 333 -2.33 -19.04 -10.18
CA ASN A 333 -2.14 -19.62 -8.85
C ASN A 333 -2.11 -18.56 -7.74
N ASP A 334 -1.76 -17.31 -8.06
CA ASP A 334 -1.54 -16.18 -7.16
C ASP A 334 -0.84 -16.56 -5.84
N ILE A 335 0.31 -17.23 -5.95
CA ILE A 335 1.01 -17.82 -4.80
C ILE A 335 1.51 -16.81 -3.77
N TYR A 336 1.58 -15.53 -4.15
CA TYR A 336 2.08 -14.44 -3.31
C TYR A 336 0.98 -13.51 -2.78
N ASP A 337 -0.29 -13.79 -3.07
CA ASP A 337 -1.42 -12.91 -2.77
C ASP A 337 -1.19 -11.51 -3.35
N SER A 338 -0.81 -11.46 -4.63
CA SER A 338 -0.58 -10.21 -5.36
C SER A 338 -1.89 -9.45 -5.58
N MET A 339 -3.05 -10.12 -5.56
CA MET A 339 -4.35 -9.45 -5.61
C MET A 339 -4.69 -8.66 -4.33
N ILE A 340 -4.05 -8.99 -3.19
CA ILE A 340 -4.29 -8.36 -1.87
C ILE A 340 -5.81 -8.30 -1.58
N ARG A 341 -6.48 -9.44 -1.71
CA ARG A 341 -7.95 -9.52 -1.74
C ARG A 341 -8.58 -9.09 -0.43
N SER A 342 -7.94 -9.41 0.69
CA SER A 342 -8.35 -9.00 2.03
C SER A 342 -8.53 -7.48 2.15
N VAL A 343 -7.69 -6.69 1.48
CA VAL A 343 -7.79 -5.23 1.50
C VAL A 343 -8.83 -4.75 0.49
N PHE A 344 -8.65 -5.06 -0.79
CA PHE A 344 -9.42 -4.43 -1.87
C PHE A 344 -10.83 -5.03 -2.08
N TRP A 345 -11.10 -6.25 -1.64
CA TRP A 345 -12.42 -6.91 -1.79
C TRP A 345 -13.21 -7.06 -0.50
N VAL A 346 -12.57 -6.91 0.67
CA VAL A 346 -13.24 -7.00 1.97
C VAL A 346 -13.14 -5.69 2.73
N SER A 347 -11.92 -5.23 2.99
CA SER A 347 -11.68 -4.09 3.89
C SER A 347 -12.21 -2.76 3.32
N TRP A 348 -11.92 -2.44 2.06
CA TRP A 348 -12.37 -1.19 1.43
C TRP A 348 -13.87 -1.13 1.17
N TYR A 349 -14.52 -2.24 0.82
CA TYR A 349 -15.98 -2.31 0.75
C TYR A 349 -16.61 -2.01 2.12
N GLY A 350 -16.01 -2.55 3.19
CA GLY A 350 -16.39 -2.31 4.57
C GLY A 350 -16.29 -0.86 5.02
N LEU A 351 -15.11 -0.27 4.81
CA LEU A 351 -14.82 1.10 5.18
C LEU A 351 -15.62 2.12 4.37
N ASP A 352 -15.88 1.84 3.09
CA ASP A 352 -16.71 2.70 2.24
C ASP A 352 -18.16 2.82 2.77
N GLY A 353 -18.65 1.79 3.47
CA GLY A 353 -19.94 1.84 4.17
C GLY A 353 -19.93 2.62 5.48
N LEU A 354 -18.75 3.03 5.94
CA LEU A 354 -18.56 3.92 7.09
C LEU A 354 -18.29 5.34 6.61
N ARG A 355 -17.02 5.74 6.44
CA ARG A 355 -16.62 7.09 5.99
C ARG A 355 -15.67 7.08 4.79
N GLY A 356 -15.40 5.91 4.22
CA GLY A 356 -14.50 5.77 3.08
C GLY A 356 -13.23 4.96 3.38
N PRO A 357 -12.57 4.43 2.34
CA PRO A 357 -11.35 3.63 2.46
C PRO A 357 -10.15 4.47 2.92
N ILE A 358 -9.11 3.79 3.43
CA ILE A 358 -7.82 4.43 3.72
C ILE A 358 -7.10 4.71 2.40
N LEU A 359 -6.35 5.81 2.34
CA LEU A 359 -5.53 6.16 1.19
C LEU A 359 -4.47 5.08 0.94
N SER A 360 -4.34 4.62 -0.31
CA SER A 360 -3.51 3.45 -0.69
C SER A 360 -2.46 3.81 -1.76
N GLY A 361 -1.74 4.92 -1.57
CA GLY A 361 -0.52 5.29 -2.31
C GLY A 361 -0.67 5.70 -3.78
N THR A 362 -1.64 5.17 -4.51
CA THR A 362 -1.84 5.37 -5.96
C THR A 362 -3.32 5.18 -6.32
N ASN A 363 -3.69 5.49 -7.57
CA ASN A 363 -5.00 5.24 -8.16
C ASN A 363 -6.13 6.01 -7.44
N PHE A 364 -5.85 7.24 -7.02
CA PHE A 364 -6.85 8.09 -6.36
C PHE A 364 -6.93 9.49 -6.94
N TYR A 365 -8.15 10.01 -7.02
CA TYR A 365 -8.45 11.40 -7.35
C TYR A 365 -8.75 12.17 -6.07
N MET A 366 -7.81 13.01 -5.67
CA MET A 366 -7.85 13.82 -4.46
C MET A 366 -8.26 15.25 -4.78
N LYS A 367 -9.03 15.85 -3.87
CA LYS A 367 -9.35 17.26 -3.90
C LYS A 367 -8.22 18.04 -3.26
N ARG A 368 -7.62 18.97 -4.01
CA ARG A 368 -6.43 19.75 -3.60
C ARG A 368 -6.66 20.47 -2.26
N GLU A 369 -7.84 21.07 -2.07
CA GLU A 369 -8.18 21.78 -0.82
C GLU A 369 -8.07 20.90 0.44
N SER A 370 -8.27 19.58 0.30
CA SER A 370 -8.17 18.66 1.44
C SER A 370 -6.75 18.56 1.98
N LEU A 371 -5.73 18.77 1.12
CA LEU A 371 -4.32 18.78 1.51
C LEU A 371 -3.86 20.11 2.12
N TYR A 372 -4.65 21.18 1.99
CA TYR A 372 -4.31 22.52 2.47
C TYR A 372 -4.95 22.88 3.82
N ASN A 373 -5.77 21.97 4.36
CA ASN A 373 -6.57 22.12 5.58
C ASN A 373 -7.63 23.24 5.50
N TYR A 374 -8.91 22.82 5.55
CA TYR A 374 -10.12 23.64 5.45
C TYR A 374 -10.15 24.89 6.36
N SER A 375 -9.47 24.83 7.50
CA SER A 375 -9.47 25.89 8.52
C SER A 375 -8.76 27.17 8.06
N ILE A 376 -7.90 27.08 7.04
CA ILE A 376 -7.02 28.19 6.63
C ILE A 376 -7.69 29.17 5.65
N HIS A 377 -8.82 28.79 5.04
CA HIS A 377 -9.39 29.54 3.91
C HIS A 377 -10.35 30.68 4.29
N LYS A 378 -10.70 30.87 5.57
CA LYS A 378 -11.59 31.95 6.02
C LYS A 378 -10.93 32.84 7.07
N GLY A 379 -10.38 33.97 6.61
CA GLY A 379 -9.99 35.10 7.48
C GLY A 379 -8.59 35.02 8.09
N VAL A 380 -7.72 34.14 7.60
CA VAL A 380 -6.32 34.03 8.07
C VAL A 380 -5.46 35.14 7.45
N ASP A 381 -4.66 35.81 8.27
CA ASP A 381 -3.73 36.86 7.82
C ASP A 381 -2.65 36.30 6.87
N PHE A 382 -2.22 37.11 5.91
CA PHE A 382 -1.19 36.75 4.93
C PHE A 382 0.15 36.37 5.61
N THR A 383 0.43 36.98 6.76
CA THR A 383 1.60 36.66 7.61
C THR A 383 1.52 35.25 8.18
N GLU A 384 0.32 34.80 8.56
CA GLU A 384 0.11 33.47 9.13
C GLU A 384 0.16 32.39 8.05
N LEU A 385 -0.34 32.69 6.83
CA LEU A 385 -0.20 31.78 5.68
C LEU A 385 1.25 31.46 5.33
N LYS A 386 2.18 32.43 5.51
CA LYS A 386 3.61 32.21 5.29
C LYS A 386 4.19 31.13 6.21
N ASN A 387 3.69 31.06 7.45
CA ASN A 387 4.13 30.02 8.39
C ASN A 387 3.67 28.63 7.94
N TYR A 388 2.54 28.53 7.23
CA TYR A 388 2.04 27.25 6.74
C TYR A 388 2.65 26.84 5.41
N PHE A 389 2.59 27.73 4.42
CA PHE A 389 2.88 27.41 3.02
C PHE A 389 4.28 27.82 2.55
N GLY A 390 5.04 28.55 3.38
CA GLY A 390 6.34 29.11 3.03
C GLY A 390 6.25 30.53 2.48
N THR A 391 7.39 31.06 2.04
CA THR A 391 7.56 32.49 1.72
C THR A 391 7.15 32.88 0.30
N SER A 392 6.77 31.94 -0.57
CA SER A 392 6.38 32.21 -1.95
C SER A 392 5.12 33.07 -2.04
N ASN A 393 5.24 34.28 -2.57
CA ASN A 393 4.08 35.14 -2.77
C ASN A 393 3.14 34.61 -3.86
N GLU A 394 3.66 33.95 -4.90
CA GLU A 394 2.84 33.39 -5.97
C GLU A 394 2.03 32.18 -5.51
N LEU A 395 2.63 31.29 -4.71
CA LEU A 395 1.90 30.21 -4.06
C LEU A 395 0.79 30.76 -3.15
N LEU A 396 1.10 31.77 -2.34
CA LEU A 396 0.10 32.38 -1.46
C LEU A 396 -1.04 33.06 -2.21
N LYS A 397 -0.76 33.62 -3.41
CA LYS A 397 -1.80 34.12 -4.32
C LYS A 397 -2.65 32.97 -4.86
N SER A 398 -2.05 31.82 -5.20
CA SER A 398 -2.78 30.69 -5.78
C SER A 398 -3.73 29.99 -4.83
N LEU A 399 -3.56 30.19 -3.51
CA LEU A 399 -4.51 29.72 -2.49
C LEU A 399 -5.83 30.51 -2.46
N ARG A 400 -5.93 31.65 -3.15
CA ARG A 400 -7.17 32.43 -3.21
C ARG A 400 -8.13 31.81 -4.22
N VAL A 401 -9.42 31.74 -3.85
CA VAL A 401 -10.50 31.10 -4.64
C VAL A 401 -10.60 31.65 -6.07
N ASP A 402 -10.27 32.92 -6.28
CA ASP A 402 -10.39 33.60 -7.58
C ASP A 402 -9.10 33.54 -8.43
N TYR A 403 -8.05 32.86 -7.97
CA TYR A 403 -6.79 32.81 -8.70
C TYR A 403 -6.85 31.86 -9.90
N ARG A 404 -6.76 32.43 -11.10
CA ARG A 404 -6.46 31.70 -12.33
C ARG A 404 -5.09 32.14 -12.83
N PRO A 405 -4.10 31.25 -12.96
CA PRO A 405 -2.79 31.64 -13.49
C PRO A 405 -2.97 32.15 -14.93
N SER A 406 -2.60 33.41 -15.19
CA SER A 406 -2.61 33.98 -16.55
C SER A 406 -1.37 33.50 -17.30
N ILE A 407 -1.53 32.42 -18.06
CA ILE A 407 -0.44 31.80 -18.84
C ILE A 407 -0.21 32.56 -20.18
N ASP A 408 -1.02 33.56 -20.51
CA ASP A 408 -1.04 34.19 -21.83
C ASP A 408 0.02 35.29 -22.03
N GLY A 409 1.27 35.04 -21.59
CA GLY A 409 2.42 35.91 -21.83
C GLY A 409 3.76 35.18 -21.72
N ILE A 410 4.68 35.44 -22.65
CA ILE A 410 6.05 34.86 -22.64
C ILE A 410 6.81 35.25 -21.35
N ASP A 411 6.59 36.47 -20.84
CA ASP A 411 7.19 36.97 -19.59
C ASP A 411 6.53 36.41 -18.31
N SER A 412 5.25 36.04 -18.34
CA SER A 412 4.60 35.40 -17.18
C SER A 412 5.00 33.93 -17.05
N SER A 413 5.17 33.23 -18.17
CA SER A 413 5.64 31.83 -18.21
C SER A 413 7.06 31.66 -17.66
N SER A 414 7.98 32.57 -18.00
CA SER A 414 9.36 32.54 -17.49
C SER A 414 9.44 32.81 -15.97
N THR A 415 8.62 33.72 -15.47
CA THR A 415 8.53 34.06 -14.04
C THR A 415 7.95 32.90 -13.23
N LEU A 416 6.85 32.28 -13.70
CA LEU A 416 6.25 31.11 -13.05
C LEU A 416 7.20 29.91 -13.03
N LEU A 417 7.98 29.71 -14.11
CA LEU A 417 8.98 28.65 -14.17
C LEU A 417 10.13 28.88 -13.17
N GLN A 418 10.56 30.12 -13.00
CA GLN A 418 11.58 30.46 -12.01
C GLN A 418 11.06 30.23 -10.59
N GLU A 419 9.80 30.61 -10.32
CA GLU A 419 9.16 30.35 -9.04
C GLU A 419 9.02 28.84 -8.77
N ALA A 420 8.60 28.06 -9.77
CA ALA A 420 8.51 26.60 -9.66
C ALA A 420 9.86 25.97 -9.27
N LYS A 421 10.99 26.49 -9.79
CA LYS A 421 12.33 26.03 -9.38
C LYS A 421 12.65 26.37 -7.94
N VAL A 422 12.21 27.52 -7.43
CA VAL A 422 12.36 27.89 -6.00
C VAL A 422 11.55 26.93 -5.13
N LEU A 423 10.31 26.63 -5.52
CA LEU A 423 9.43 25.69 -4.81
C LEU A 423 9.97 24.25 -4.82
N ALA A 424 10.72 23.87 -5.85
CA ALA A 424 11.37 22.57 -5.96
C ALA A 424 12.72 22.49 -5.21
N SER A 425 13.13 23.55 -4.49
CA SER A 425 14.34 23.53 -3.67
C SER A 425 14.15 22.73 -2.38
N CYS A 426 15.20 22.04 -1.92
CA CYS A 426 15.12 21.21 -0.72
C CYS A 426 14.98 22.04 0.57
N ALA A 427 15.26 23.34 0.51
CA ALA A 427 15.16 24.26 1.63
C ALA A 427 13.83 25.02 1.68
N TYR A 428 12.97 24.91 0.65
CA TYR A 428 11.73 25.69 0.58
C TYR A 428 10.79 25.41 1.75
N GLU A 429 10.67 24.14 2.13
CA GLU A 429 9.79 23.70 3.22
C GLU A 429 10.34 24.06 4.61
N ASN A 430 11.60 24.51 4.71
CA ASN A 430 12.21 24.86 5.99
C ASN A 430 11.42 25.96 6.68
N ASN A 431 11.16 25.76 7.98
CA ASN A 431 10.39 26.69 8.82
C ASN A 431 8.92 26.89 8.39
N SER A 432 8.39 26.03 7.51
CA SER A 432 6.97 25.97 7.16
C SER A 432 6.24 24.84 7.90
N LYS A 433 4.96 24.60 7.59
CA LYS A 433 4.16 23.48 8.12
C LYS A 433 3.96 22.35 7.10
N TRP A 434 4.69 22.39 5.99
CA TRP A 434 4.70 21.33 4.99
C TRP A 434 5.20 20.03 5.57
N GLY A 435 4.39 18.98 5.42
CA GLY A 435 4.74 17.61 5.80
C GLY A 435 5.16 17.39 7.26
N GLU A 436 4.99 18.38 8.16
CA GLU A 436 5.68 18.45 9.46
C GLU A 436 5.63 17.11 10.22
N GLU A 437 6.82 16.58 10.51
CA GLU A 437 7.02 15.40 11.36
C GLU A 437 6.55 15.74 12.77
N ALA A 438 5.36 15.28 13.15
CA ALA A 438 4.88 15.41 14.52
C ALA A 438 5.61 14.40 15.44
N SER A 439 6.92 14.57 15.60
CA SER A 439 7.72 13.75 16.52
C SER A 439 7.59 14.29 17.95
N ILE A 440 6.63 13.75 18.70
CA ILE A 440 6.75 13.67 20.16
C ILE A 440 6.66 12.20 20.51
N CYS A 441 7.82 11.61 20.81
CA CYS A 441 7.93 10.23 21.24
C CYS A 441 7.22 10.05 22.60
N THR A 442 6.27 9.10 22.68
CA THR A 442 5.56 8.71 23.92
C THR A 442 6.55 8.29 25.02
N ILE A 443 7.68 7.67 24.65
CA ILE A 443 8.76 7.30 25.58
C ILE A 443 9.50 8.55 26.08
N TYR A 444 9.73 9.54 25.22
CA TYR A 444 10.33 10.82 25.63
C TYR A 444 9.39 11.62 26.53
N TYR A 445 8.08 11.56 26.29
CA TYR A 445 7.05 12.08 27.19
C TYR A 445 7.07 11.39 28.55
N LEU A 446 7.09 10.05 28.60
CA LEU A 446 7.16 9.30 29.86
C LEU A 446 8.46 9.56 30.61
N ARG A 447 9.60 9.62 29.90
CA ARG A 447 10.91 9.94 30.46
C ARG A 447 10.96 11.36 31.00
N ARG A 448 10.39 12.33 30.28
CA ARG A 448 10.30 13.74 30.70
C ARG A 448 9.30 13.93 31.85
N ALA A 449 8.17 13.24 31.85
CA ALA A 449 7.20 13.24 32.95
C ALA A 449 7.80 12.62 34.22
N MET A 450 8.57 11.53 34.09
CA MET A 450 9.35 10.94 35.18
C MET A 450 10.45 11.87 35.70
N LEU A 451 11.14 12.60 34.81
CA LEU A 451 12.17 13.58 35.19
C LEU A 451 11.61 14.84 35.86
N ILE A 452 10.44 15.32 35.45
CA ILE A 452 9.84 16.57 35.95
C ILE A 452 8.93 16.33 37.17
N GLY A 453 8.62 15.07 37.51
CA GLY A 453 7.77 14.73 38.66
C GLY A 453 6.33 15.23 38.56
N LYS A 454 5.91 15.70 37.38
CA LYS A 454 4.55 16.13 37.05
C LYS A 454 4.15 15.52 35.73
N ILE A 455 2.95 14.96 35.68
CA ILE A 455 2.27 14.61 34.43
C ILE A 455 1.76 15.94 33.83
N PRO A 456 2.28 16.43 32.69
CA PRO A 456 1.77 17.63 32.04
C PRO A 456 0.29 17.44 31.66
N GLN A 457 -0.50 18.51 31.66
CA GLN A 457 -1.91 18.39 31.26
C GLN A 457 -2.01 17.95 29.79
N PHE A 458 -2.90 16.98 29.52
CA PHE A 458 -3.08 16.36 28.20
C PHE A 458 -3.29 17.36 27.06
N ARG A 459 -3.84 18.54 27.35
CA ARG A 459 -4.15 19.60 26.36
C ARG A 459 -2.92 20.38 25.86
N ASP A 460 -1.85 20.49 26.64
CA ASP A 460 -0.73 21.37 26.35
C ASP A 460 0.25 20.80 25.31
N PHE A 461 0.10 19.51 24.96
CA PHE A 461 1.00 18.79 24.05
C PHE A 461 0.29 18.10 22.88
N VAL A 462 -1.05 18.20 22.76
CA VAL A 462 -1.71 17.80 21.52
C VAL A 462 -1.13 18.70 20.42
N PRO A 463 -0.48 18.16 19.37
CA PRO A 463 -0.14 18.97 18.21
C PRO A 463 -1.49 19.36 17.58
N THR A 464 -2.03 20.50 18.00
CA THR A 464 -3.15 21.19 17.38
C THR A 464 -2.71 21.86 16.06
N LYS A 465 -1.45 21.66 15.67
CA LYS A 465 -0.84 22.22 14.48
C LYS A 465 -1.52 21.67 13.23
N ILE A 466 -2.01 22.60 12.43
CA ILE A 466 -2.53 22.40 11.09
C ILE A 466 -1.35 21.95 10.22
N ASN A 467 -1.47 20.77 9.61
CA ASN A 467 -0.47 20.22 8.69
C ASN A 467 -0.94 20.41 7.23
N VAL A 468 0.03 20.62 6.33
CA VAL A 468 -0.20 20.84 4.90
C VAL A 468 0.52 19.76 4.09
N GLY A 469 -0.13 19.26 3.04
CA GLY A 469 0.42 18.28 2.10
C GLY A 469 0.35 16.83 2.58
N PHE A 470 1.10 15.97 1.89
CA PHE A 470 1.40 14.60 2.30
C PHE A 470 2.33 14.61 3.51
N LEU A 471 2.08 13.72 4.47
CA LEU A 471 2.68 13.81 5.80
C LEU A 471 3.91 12.90 5.97
N TYR A 472 5.00 13.43 6.53
CA TYR A 472 6.31 12.74 6.61
C TYR A 472 6.50 11.83 7.83
N TYR A 473 5.51 11.75 8.74
CA TYR A 473 5.66 11.12 10.05
C TYR A 473 6.03 9.62 10.01
N SER A 474 5.66 8.93 8.95
CA SER A 474 5.86 7.49 8.82
C SER A 474 6.34 7.13 7.42
N LEU A 475 7.08 6.02 7.31
CA LEU A 475 7.41 5.38 6.02
C LEU A 475 6.18 5.03 5.17
N LEU A 476 4.99 4.98 5.78
CA LEU A 476 3.71 4.76 5.11
C LEU A 476 2.90 6.08 5.08
N GLU A 477 3.34 7.04 4.27
CA GLU A 477 2.82 8.41 4.24
C GLU A 477 1.34 8.46 3.83
N ASP A 478 0.93 7.54 2.98
CA ASP A 478 -0.41 7.42 2.45
C ASP A 478 -1.40 7.06 3.55
N TYR A 479 -1.13 6.00 4.31
CA TYR A 479 -1.92 5.60 5.48
C TYR A 479 -2.06 6.76 6.46
N PHE A 480 -0.95 7.43 6.80
CA PHE A 480 -0.97 8.49 7.79
C PHE A 480 -1.68 9.76 7.30
N THR A 481 -1.49 10.13 6.03
CA THR A 481 -2.19 11.25 5.39
C THR A 481 -3.71 10.98 5.36
N GLY A 482 -4.12 9.78 4.93
CA GLY A 482 -5.53 9.36 4.94
C GLY A 482 -6.13 9.37 6.35
N PHE A 483 -5.41 8.86 7.35
CA PHE A 483 -5.82 8.87 8.75
C PHE A 483 -6.08 10.29 9.25
N LYS A 484 -5.16 11.22 8.98
CA LYS A 484 -5.27 12.61 9.42
C LYS A 484 -6.40 13.35 8.72
N LEU A 485 -6.61 13.13 7.42
CA LEU A 485 -7.76 13.66 6.68
C LEU A 485 -9.08 13.17 7.31
N HIS A 486 -9.21 11.88 7.61
CA HIS A 486 -10.41 11.34 8.25
C HIS A 486 -10.61 11.88 9.68
N CYS A 487 -9.53 12.07 10.45
CA CYS A 487 -9.59 12.75 11.77
C CYS A 487 -10.01 14.23 11.68
N GLN A 488 -9.80 14.88 10.53
CA GLN A 488 -10.26 16.25 10.28
C GLN A 488 -11.71 16.30 9.80
N GLY A 489 -12.37 15.14 9.65
CA GLY A 489 -13.76 15.04 9.24
C GLY A 489 -13.98 14.83 7.75
N TRP A 490 -12.91 14.79 6.94
CA TRP A 490 -13.03 14.38 5.54
C TRP A 490 -13.52 12.94 5.42
N LYS A 491 -14.15 12.64 4.30
CA LYS A 491 -14.58 11.33 3.85
C LYS A 491 -13.82 10.95 2.58
N SER A 492 -13.81 9.67 2.27
CA SER A 492 -13.35 9.14 1.00
C SER A 492 -14.40 8.22 0.39
N VAL A 493 -14.20 7.87 -0.88
CA VAL A 493 -15.07 6.94 -1.61
C VAL A 493 -14.22 5.83 -2.23
N TYR A 494 -14.75 4.61 -2.22
CA TYR A 494 -14.16 3.49 -2.95
C TYR A 494 -14.99 3.17 -4.20
N LEU A 495 -14.36 3.15 -5.39
CA LEU A 495 -15.01 2.78 -6.63
C LEU A 495 -14.32 1.57 -7.27
N THR A 496 -15.09 0.53 -7.58
CA THR A 496 -14.60 -0.72 -8.18
C THR A 496 -15.33 -1.03 -9.49
N PRO A 497 -15.00 -0.36 -10.60
CA PRO A 497 -15.62 -0.66 -11.88
C PRO A 497 -15.27 -2.08 -12.34
N THR A 498 -16.13 -2.67 -13.18
CA THR A 498 -15.92 -4.02 -13.72
C THR A 498 -14.59 -4.11 -14.46
N ARG A 499 -14.35 -3.18 -15.39
CA ARG A 499 -13.05 -3.02 -16.07
C ARG A 499 -12.08 -2.28 -15.14
N PRO A 500 -10.89 -2.85 -14.85
CA PRO A 500 -9.85 -2.16 -14.10
C PRO A 500 -9.55 -0.79 -14.72
N GLN A 501 -9.62 0.26 -13.91
CA GLN A 501 -9.31 1.62 -14.38
C GLN A 501 -7.81 1.86 -14.44
N PHE A 502 -7.07 1.23 -13.52
CA PHE A 502 -5.63 1.27 -13.43
C PHE A 502 -5.10 -0.17 -13.37
N LEU A 503 -3.94 -0.39 -13.96
CA LEU A 503 -3.24 -1.66 -13.92
C LEU A 503 -1.75 -1.40 -13.70
N GLY A 504 -1.12 -2.23 -12.87
CA GLY A 504 0.32 -2.19 -12.70
C GLY A 504 0.98 -3.57 -12.72
N THR A 505 2.22 -3.64 -12.25
CA THR A 505 2.99 -4.89 -12.13
C THR A 505 3.20 -5.24 -10.66
N SER A 506 2.93 -6.50 -10.31
CA SER A 506 3.16 -7.04 -8.97
C SER A 506 4.53 -7.74 -8.90
N PRO A 507 5.17 -7.79 -7.72
CA PRO A 507 6.39 -8.58 -7.53
C PRO A 507 6.17 -10.06 -7.90
N THR A 508 7.10 -10.63 -8.66
CA THR A 508 7.05 -12.02 -9.12
C THR A 508 8.01 -12.95 -8.37
N ASN A 509 8.73 -12.44 -7.37
CA ASN A 509 9.61 -13.23 -6.50
C ASN A 509 9.35 -12.91 -5.01
N LEU A 510 9.70 -13.87 -4.14
CA LEU A 510 9.47 -13.74 -2.69
C LEU A 510 10.32 -12.64 -2.06
N ASN A 511 11.53 -12.40 -2.56
CA ASN A 511 12.45 -11.43 -1.98
C ASN A 511 11.86 -10.01 -2.04
N ASP A 512 11.43 -9.58 -3.21
CA ASP A 512 10.87 -8.25 -3.42
C ASP A 512 9.54 -8.06 -2.68
N LEU A 513 8.71 -9.11 -2.62
CA LEU A 513 7.51 -9.12 -1.81
C LEU A 513 7.81 -8.90 -0.32
N LEU A 514 8.78 -9.62 0.24
CA LEU A 514 9.13 -9.52 1.66
C LEU A 514 9.79 -8.17 1.99
N ILE A 515 10.65 -7.65 1.13
CA ILE A 515 11.25 -6.31 1.30
C ILE A 515 10.15 -5.24 1.23
N GLN A 516 9.27 -5.31 0.23
CA GLN A 516 8.17 -4.36 0.08
C GLN A 516 7.27 -4.35 1.32
N THR A 517 6.84 -5.53 1.75
CA THR A 517 5.91 -5.63 2.88
C THR A 517 6.57 -5.29 4.22
N SER A 518 7.87 -5.54 4.40
CA SER A 518 8.59 -5.12 5.62
C SER A 518 8.53 -3.61 5.81
N ARG A 519 8.66 -2.82 4.73
CA ARG A 519 8.53 -1.35 4.76
C ARG A 519 7.13 -0.92 5.19
N TRP A 520 6.10 -1.56 4.65
CA TRP A 520 4.71 -1.27 5.02
C TRP A 520 4.47 -1.53 6.51
N TYR A 521 4.93 -2.68 7.01
CA TYR A 521 4.73 -3.04 8.42
C TYR A 521 5.56 -2.19 9.37
N CYS A 522 6.77 -1.78 8.97
CA CYS A 522 7.53 -0.78 9.72
C CYS A 522 6.70 0.49 9.91
N GLY A 523 6.23 1.12 8.82
CA GLY A 523 5.42 2.33 8.90
C GLY A 523 4.12 2.18 9.71
N LEU A 524 3.43 1.04 9.58
CA LEU A 524 2.23 0.75 10.40
C LEU A 524 2.56 0.67 11.90
N VAL A 525 3.65 0.00 12.28
CA VAL A 525 4.09 -0.08 13.68
C VAL A 525 4.51 1.30 14.20
N GLU A 526 5.19 2.11 13.38
CA GLU A 526 5.54 3.49 13.77
C GLU A 526 4.33 4.31 14.17
N VAL A 527 3.20 4.15 13.47
CA VAL A 527 1.94 4.81 13.84
C VAL A 527 1.30 4.13 15.05
N ALA A 528 1.30 2.80 15.13
CA ALA A 528 0.72 2.05 16.25
C ALA A 528 1.33 2.40 17.61
N ILE A 529 2.65 2.64 17.67
CA ILE A 529 3.37 2.99 18.92
C ILE A 529 3.48 4.51 19.15
N SER A 530 2.87 5.32 18.28
CA SER A 530 2.91 6.78 18.36
C SER A 530 1.78 7.41 19.17
N TRP A 531 1.85 8.73 19.38
CA TRP A 531 0.70 9.52 19.84
C TRP A 531 -0.50 9.47 18.90
N PHE A 532 -0.26 9.25 17.61
CA PHE A 532 -1.31 9.11 16.60
C PHE A 532 -1.85 7.69 16.50
N CYS A 533 -1.54 6.83 17.48
CA CYS A 533 -2.08 5.49 17.58
C CYS A 533 -3.61 5.52 17.38
N PRO A 534 -4.18 4.78 16.40
CA PRO A 534 -5.59 4.86 16.08
C PRO A 534 -6.54 4.43 17.20
N ILE A 535 -6.08 3.69 18.22
CA ILE A 535 -6.91 3.38 19.40
C ILE A 535 -6.91 4.52 20.44
N ILE A 536 -5.94 5.43 20.41
CA ILE A 536 -5.81 6.56 21.34
C ILE A 536 -6.35 7.83 20.68
N TYR A 537 -5.78 8.21 19.53
CA TYR A 537 -6.08 9.46 18.85
C TYR A 537 -7.38 9.38 18.04
N GLY A 538 -7.64 8.22 17.42
CA GLY A 538 -8.79 8.03 16.55
C GLY A 538 -10.14 8.26 17.23
N PRO A 539 -10.46 7.67 18.42
CA PRO A 539 -11.77 7.82 19.04
C PRO A 539 -12.09 9.26 19.47
N LEU A 540 -11.07 10.11 19.60
CA LEU A 540 -11.22 11.54 19.89
C LEU A 540 -11.64 12.37 18.67
N LYS A 541 -11.53 11.81 17.45
CA LYS A 541 -11.62 12.56 16.18
C LYS A 541 -12.47 11.88 15.10
N MET A 542 -12.72 10.57 15.21
CA MET A 542 -13.51 9.81 14.25
C MET A 542 -14.43 8.80 14.96
N SER A 543 -15.33 8.16 14.21
CA SER A 543 -16.23 7.15 14.79
C SER A 543 -15.45 5.92 15.27
N PHE A 544 -15.97 5.26 16.30
CA PHE A 544 -15.36 4.07 16.89
C PHE A 544 -15.03 2.99 15.85
N LEU A 545 -15.97 2.67 14.95
CA LEU A 545 -15.74 1.67 13.89
C LEU A 545 -14.66 2.09 12.88
N GLN A 546 -14.61 3.36 12.48
CA GLN A 546 -13.54 3.84 11.58
C GLN A 546 -12.19 3.75 12.30
N SER A 547 -12.16 4.13 13.58
CA SER A 547 -10.97 4.05 14.44
C SER A 547 -10.45 2.62 14.57
N MET A 548 -11.36 1.65 14.76
CA MET A 548 -11.04 0.23 14.83
C MET A 548 -10.44 -0.29 13.51
N ALA A 549 -10.96 0.13 12.36
CA ALA A 549 -10.41 -0.27 11.06
C ALA A 549 -8.97 0.23 10.87
N TYR A 550 -8.71 1.51 11.13
CA TYR A 550 -7.35 2.05 11.13
C TYR A 550 -6.45 1.31 12.13
N ALA A 551 -6.95 1.03 13.33
CA ALA A 551 -6.22 0.31 14.36
C ALA A 551 -5.89 -1.13 13.93
N GLU A 552 -6.81 -1.85 13.30
CA GLU A 552 -6.55 -3.22 12.85
C GLU A 552 -5.34 -3.25 11.91
N LEU A 553 -5.31 -2.33 10.93
CA LEU A 553 -4.21 -2.28 9.98
C LEU A 553 -2.89 -1.86 10.65
N ALA A 554 -2.92 -0.91 11.58
CA ALA A 554 -1.74 -0.48 12.33
C ALA A 554 -1.17 -1.59 13.23
N PHE A 555 -2.03 -2.42 13.83
CA PHE A 555 -1.64 -3.47 14.77
C PHE A 555 -1.44 -4.84 14.10
N CYS A 556 -1.82 -5.02 12.83
CA CYS A 556 -1.64 -6.29 12.12
C CYS A 556 -0.20 -6.82 12.12
N PRO A 557 0.88 -5.99 12.08
CA PRO A 557 2.25 -6.49 12.16
C PRO A 557 2.53 -7.30 13.43
N PHE A 558 1.84 -6.99 14.54
CA PHE A 558 2.02 -7.70 15.81
C PHE A 558 1.50 -9.15 15.79
N HIS A 559 0.81 -9.58 14.72
CA HIS A 559 0.57 -11.00 14.47
C HIS A 559 1.85 -11.83 14.50
N CYS A 560 3.03 -11.24 14.19
CA CYS A 560 4.30 -11.93 14.29
C CYS A 560 4.52 -12.57 15.66
N PHE A 561 4.21 -11.88 16.77
CA PHE A 561 4.44 -12.41 18.12
C PHE A 561 3.58 -13.64 18.40
N SER A 562 2.29 -13.58 18.06
CA SER A 562 1.39 -14.72 18.23
C SER A 562 1.79 -15.90 17.34
N LEU A 563 2.14 -15.65 16.08
CA LEU A 563 2.48 -16.73 15.15
C LEU A 563 3.81 -17.39 15.50
N TRP A 564 4.81 -16.62 15.92
CA TRP A 564 6.05 -17.17 16.47
C TRP A 564 5.77 -18.04 17.70
N CYS A 565 4.89 -17.60 18.60
CA CYS A 565 4.50 -18.40 19.75
C CYS A 565 3.83 -19.72 19.33
N PHE A 566 2.79 -19.67 18.50
CA PHE A 566 2.05 -20.87 18.06
C PHE A 566 2.87 -21.83 17.19
N ALA A 567 3.92 -21.34 16.54
CA ALA A 567 4.79 -22.16 15.72
C ALA A 567 5.99 -22.75 16.50
N THR A 568 6.21 -22.34 17.75
CA THR A 568 7.33 -22.79 18.59
C THR A 568 6.91 -23.38 19.93
N VAL A 569 6.13 -22.66 20.73
CA VAL A 569 5.81 -23.04 22.11
C VAL A 569 5.00 -24.34 22.16
N PRO A 570 3.90 -24.51 21.41
CA PRO A 570 3.17 -25.78 21.37
C PRO A 570 4.01 -26.97 20.91
N GLN A 571 4.95 -26.75 19.99
CA GLN A 571 5.82 -27.77 19.41
C GLN A 571 6.89 -28.20 20.42
N LEU A 572 7.51 -27.26 21.12
CA LEU A 572 8.44 -27.57 22.20
C LEU A 572 7.72 -28.30 23.35
N CYS A 573 6.50 -27.88 23.70
CA CYS A 573 5.69 -28.57 24.70
C CYS A 573 5.31 -29.98 24.26
N LEU A 574 4.96 -30.19 22.99
CA LEU A 574 4.65 -31.51 22.42
C LEU A 574 5.86 -32.46 22.48
N LEU A 575 7.07 -31.93 22.26
CA LEU A 575 8.31 -32.70 22.39
C LEU A 575 8.61 -33.09 23.85
N ASN A 576 8.25 -32.22 24.80
CA ASN A 576 8.50 -32.37 26.24
C ASN A 576 7.33 -32.97 27.04
N ASP A 577 6.30 -33.50 26.37
CA ASP A 577 5.12 -34.10 27.03
C ASP A 577 4.31 -33.13 27.91
N ILE A 578 4.32 -31.84 27.55
CA ILE A 578 3.56 -30.79 28.23
C ILE A 578 2.30 -30.48 27.42
N SER A 579 1.14 -30.71 28.03
CA SER A 579 -0.16 -30.39 27.42
C SER A 579 -0.54 -28.94 27.68
N LEU A 580 -0.92 -28.22 26.63
CA LEU A 580 -1.29 -26.79 26.69
C LEU A 580 -2.80 -26.53 26.51
N TYR A 581 -3.56 -27.55 26.16
CA TYR A 581 -4.96 -27.44 25.79
C TYR A 581 -5.81 -28.43 26.60
N PRO A 582 -7.13 -28.22 26.72
CA PRO A 582 -7.99 -29.17 27.40
C PRO A 582 -7.88 -30.56 26.79
N GLU A 583 -8.00 -31.59 27.63
CA GLU A 583 -8.09 -32.97 27.15
C GLU A 583 -9.38 -33.17 26.34
N VAL A 584 -9.42 -34.17 25.45
CA VAL A 584 -10.60 -34.48 24.62
C VAL A 584 -11.87 -34.77 25.45
N SER A 585 -11.70 -35.27 26.67
CA SER A 585 -12.77 -35.53 27.63
C SER A 585 -13.31 -34.27 28.32
N ASP A 586 -12.58 -33.15 28.27
CA ASP A 586 -12.98 -31.88 28.89
C ASP A 586 -14.08 -31.19 28.06
N SER A 587 -15.12 -30.72 28.74
CA SER A 587 -16.20 -29.94 28.14
C SER A 587 -15.72 -28.71 27.34
N PHE A 588 -14.60 -28.09 27.71
CA PHE A 588 -14.02 -26.93 27.03
C PHE A 588 -13.27 -27.30 25.75
N PHE A 589 -12.94 -28.57 25.51
CA PHE A 589 -12.28 -29.03 24.30
C PHE A 589 -13.02 -28.57 23.03
N ILE A 590 -14.36 -28.58 23.08
CA ILE A 590 -15.21 -28.16 21.97
C ILE A 590 -14.96 -26.71 21.54
N ILE A 591 -14.58 -25.83 22.48
CA ILE A 591 -14.30 -24.41 22.19
C ILE A 591 -13.02 -24.29 21.39
N PHE A 592 -11.96 -25.02 21.77
CA PHE A 592 -10.66 -24.98 21.10
C PHE A 592 -10.70 -25.62 19.71
N ILE A 593 -11.45 -26.70 19.53
CA ILE A 593 -11.63 -27.31 18.20
C ILE A 593 -12.59 -26.50 17.31
N PHE A 594 -13.42 -25.63 17.88
CA PHE A 594 -14.33 -24.76 17.12
C PHE A 594 -13.65 -23.47 16.65
N ILE A 595 -12.93 -22.79 17.54
CA ILE A 595 -12.48 -21.41 17.31
C ILE A 595 -11.56 -21.28 16.10
N PHE A 596 -10.62 -22.22 15.94
CA PHE A 596 -9.64 -22.18 14.86
C PHE A 596 -10.29 -22.48 13.49
N PRO A 597 -11.07 -23.56 13.30
CA PRO A 597 -11.84 -23.77 12.08
C PRO A 597 -12.85 -22.66 11.78
N SER A 598 -13.49 -22.06 12.79
CA SER A 598 -14.42 -20.94 12.60
C SER A 598 -13.74 -19.77 11.88
N ALA A 599 -12.54 -19.38 12.31
CA ALA A 599 -11.78 -18.30 11.67
C ALA A 599 -11.36 -18.67 10.23
N LEU A 600 -10.89 -19.90 10.03
CA LEU A 600 -10.48 -20.40 8.70
C LEU A 600 -11.66 -20.46 7.72
N LEU A 601 -12.81 -20.96 8.16
CA LEU A 601 -14.02 -21.04 7.35
C LEU A 601 -14.55 -19.65 6.99
N LYS A 602 -14.42 -18.67 7.90
CA LYS A 602 -14.79 -17.30 7.60
C LYS A 602 -13.89 -16.67 6.54
N HIS A 603 -12.58 -16.90 6.62
CA HIS A 603 -11.66 -16.43 5.59
C HIS A 603 -11.90 -17.15 4.25
N LEU A 604 -12.15 -18.46 4.27
CA LEU A 604 -12.53 -19.21 3.07
C LEU A 604 -13.80 -18.63 2.44
N TYR A 605 -14.83 -18.31 3.24
CA TYR A 605 -16.02 -17.64 2.75
C TYR A 605 -15.68 -16.30 2.09
N ASP A 606 -14.83 -15.47 2.70
CA ASP A 606 -14.43 -14.17 2.14
C ASP A 606 -13.72 -14.33 0.79
N VAL A 607 -12.84 -15.34 0.65
CA VAL A 607 -12.15 -15.65 -0.61
C VAL A 607 -13.13 -16.09 -1.69
N LEU A 608 -14.01 -17.05 -1.38
CA LEU A 608 -15.01 -17.56 -2.32
C LEU A 608 -16.01 -16.48 -2.74
N ALA A 609 -16.51 -15.69 -1.79
CA ALA A 609 -17.49 -14.62 -2.03
C ALA A 609 -16.95 -13.50 -2.92
N SER A 610 -15.63 -13.29 -2.91
CA SER A 610 -14.95 -12.34 -3.79
C SER A 610 -14.52 -12.95 -5.13
N GLY A 611 -14.85 -14.22 -5.41
CA GLY A 611 -14.53 -14.92 -6.67
C GLY A 611 -13.21 -15.71 -6.69
N GLY A 612 -12.59 -15.97 -5.53
CA GLY A 612 -11.36 -16.76 -5.41
C GLY A 612 -11.64 -18.26 -5.31
N SER A 613 -10.58 -19.06 -5.42
CA SER A 613 -10.67 -20.53 -5.29
C SER A 613 -10.16 -21.00 -3.92
N VAL A 614 -10.42 -22.26 -3.56
CA VAL A 614 -9.83 -22.89 -2.37
C VAL A 614 -8.28 -22.91 -2.46
N GLY A 615 -7.74 -23.01 -3.67
CA GLY A 615 -6.29 -22.91 -3.91
C GLY A 615 -5.74 -21.53 -3.54
N ILE A 616 -6.45 -20.47 -3.91
CA ILE A 616 -6.13 -19.09 -3.54
C ILE A 616 -6.22 -18.92 -2.02
N TRP A 617 -7.30 -19.38 -1.37
CA TRP A 617 -7.43 -19.33 0.09
C TRP A 617 -6.24 -19.98 0.81
N ARG A 618 -5.80 -21.16 0.35
CA ARG A 618 -4.63 -21.83 0.89
C ARG A 618 -3.35 -21.01 0.69
N ASN A 619 -3.18 -20.38 -0.46
CA ASN A 619 -2.02 -19.55 -0.76
C ASN A 619 -2.01 -18.25 0.06
N GLU A 620 -3.16 -17.61 0.24
CA GLU A 620 -3.33 -16.45 1.15
C GLU A 620 -2.95 -16.82 2.59
N GLN A 621 -3.42 -17.96 3.10
CA GLN A 621 -3.03 -18.45 4.44
C GLN A 621 -1.52 -18.72 4.53
N ARG A 622 -0.94 -19.42 3.55
CA ARG A 622 0.50 -19.70 3.49
C ARG A 622 1.33 -18.42 3.49
N ILE A 623 1.03 -17.48 2.60
CA ILE A 623 1.84 -16.27 2.46
C ILE A 623 1.66 -15.35 3.67
N TRP A 624 0.47 -15.31 4.29
CA TRP A 624 0.27 -14.62 5.56
C TRP A 624 1.16 -15.21 6.67
N MET A 625 1.28 -16.55 6.77
CA MET A 625 2.18 -17.18 7.74
C MET A 625 3.65 -16.86 7.44
N ILE A 626 4.08 -16.92 6.18
CA ILE A 626 5.44 -16.58 5.76
C ILE A 626 5.75 -15.11 6.10
N LYS A 627 4.87 -14.17 5.70
CA LYS A 627 5.01 -12.74 5.99
C LYS A 627 5.05 -12.50 7.51
N SER A 628 4.23 -13.19 8.29
CA SER A 628 4.19 -13.02 9.76
C SER A 628 5.48 -13.42 10.46
N VAL A 629 6.12 -14.51 10.02
CA VAL A 629 7.40 -14.97 10.57
C VAL A 629 8.57 -14.10 10.11
N THR A 630 8.43 -13.49 8.93
CA THR A 630 9.50 -12.73 8.26
C THR A 630 9.20 -11.23 8.27
N SER A 631 8.54 -10.69 7.24
CA SER A 631 8.39 -9.25 7.04
C SER A 631 7.64 -8.52 8.15
N TYR A 632 6.67 -9.15 8.82
CA TYR A 632 6.00 -8.57 9.99
C TYR A 632 6.99 -8.43 11.14
N LEU A 633 7.77 -9.49 11.42
CA LEU A 633 8.78 -9.49 12.47
C LEU A 633 9.84 -8.42 12.20
N TYR A 634 10.44 -8.42 11.01
CA TYR A 634 11.50 -7.47 10.65
C TYR A 634 10.99 -6.04 10.59
N GLY A 635 9.84 -5.78 9.96
CA GLY A 635 9.23 -4.45 9.97
C GLY A 635 8.93 -3.96 11.39
N THR A 636 8.45 -4.83 12.28
CA THR A 636 8.20 -4.49 13.69
C THR A 636 9.50 -4.18 14.43
N LEU A 637 10.53 -5.00 14.26
CA LEU A 637 11.84 -4.77 14.88
C LEU A 637 12.48 -3.48 14.38
N ASP A 638 12.47 -3.24 13.07
CA ASP A 638 13.02 -2.02 12.46
C ASP A 638 12.33 -0.78 13.03
N ALA A 639 11.00 -0.77 13.13
CA ALA A 639 10.25 0.32 13.74
C ALA A 639 10.65 0.57 15.20
N PHE A 640 10.84 -0.47 16.00
CA PHE A 640 11.32 -0.31 17.39
C PHE A 640 12.76 0.21 17.43
N MET A 641 13.65 -0.30 16.58
CA MET A 641 15.06 0.11 16.53
C MET A 641 15.20 1.57 16.09
N GLU A 642 14.42 2.01 15.10
CA GLU A 642 14.34 3.41 14.67
C GLU A 642 13.84 4.32 15.79
N LYS A 643 12.75 3.93 16.51
CA LYS A 643 12.24 4.74 17.63
C LYS A 643 13.19 4.75 18.84
N LEU A 644 14.04 3.74 19.00
CA LEU A 644 15.12 3.72 20.00
C LEU A 644 16.39 4.46 19.52
N CYS A 645 16.38 5.03 18.32
CA CYS A 645 17.52 5.69 17.68
C CYS A 645 18.75 4.78 17.53
N LEU A 646 18.53 3.47 17.39
CA LEU A 646 19.59 2.47 17.20
C LEU A 646 19.94 2.25 15.73
N THR A 647 19.03 2.59 14.82
CA THR A 647 19.19 2.50 13.37
C THR A 647 18.58 3.71 12.68
N GLU A 648 19.13 4.10 11.52
CA GLU A 648 18.49 5.06 10.63
C GLU A 648 17.42 4.37 9.78
N ALA A 649 16.38 5.10 9.40
CA ALA A 649 15.34 4.59 8.52
C ALA A 649 15.95 4.23 7.15
N SER A 650 15.87 2.95 6.79
CA SER A 650 16.42 2.45 5.53
C SER A 650 15.30 2.18 4.52
N PHE A 651 15.35 2.88 3.39
CA PHE A 651 14.40 2.67 2.29
C PHE A 651 15.13 2.04 1.10
N LEU A 652 15.00 0.73 0.95
CA LEU A 652 15.48 0.03 -0.23
C LEU A 652 14.39 0.01 -1.29
N LEU A 653 14.61 0.71 -2.40
CA LEU A 653 13.75 0.58 -3.58
C LEU A 653 13.75 -0.88 -4.06
N THR A 654 12.54 -1.43 -4.22
CA THR A 654 12.31 -2.72 -4.89
C THR A 654 12.67 -2.65 -6.36
N ASN A 655 13.17 -3.75 -6.90
CA ASN A 655 13.43 -3.84 -8.33
C ASN A 655 12.10 -4.11 -9.07
N LYS A 656 11.81 -3.34 -10.12
CA LYS A 656 10.66 -3.57 -11.02
C LYS A 656 11.07 -4.24 -12.32
N VAL A 657 12.37 -4.45 -12.53
CA VAL A 657 12.87 -5.23 -13.66
C VAL A 657 12.54 -6.70 -13.46
N GLU A 658 11.82 -7.28 -14.42
CA GLU A 658 11.47 -8.70 -14.42
C GLU A 658 12.67 -9.59 -14.77
N ASP A 659 12.81 -10.71 -14.08
CA ASP A 659 13.74 -11.80 -14.42
C ASP A 659 12.92 -12.97 -15.00
N ASP A 660 13.20 -13.34 -16.25
CA ASP A 660 12.44 -14.36 -16.98
C ASP A 660 12.38 -15.72 -16.28
N GLU A 661 13.45 -16.15 -15.58
CA GLU A 661 13.44 -17.40 -14.82
C GLU A 661 12.51 -17.29 -13.60
N GLN A 662 12.52 -16.15 -12.90
CA GLN A 662 11.64 -15.89 -11.76
C GLN A 662 10.17 -15.80 -12.18
N VAL A 663 9.88 -15.06 -13.25
CA VAL A 663 8.53 -14.93 -13.83
C VAL A 663 8.00 -16.30 -14.22
N LYS A 664 8.81 -17.14 -14.89
CA LYS A 664 8.41 -18.50 -15.27
C LYS A 664 8.04 -19.35 -14.05
N ARG A 665 8.84 -19.28 -12.96
CA ARG A 665 8.51 -19.99 -11.70
C ARG A 665 7.20 -19.50 -11.10
N TYR A 666 7.00 -18.17 -11.06
CA TYR A 666 5.78 -17.56 -10.55
C TYR A 666 4.53 -18.01 -11.32
N GLN A 667 4.61 -18.05 -12.65
CA GLN A 667 3.52 -18.53 -13.51
C GLN A 667 3.21 -20.02 -13.28
N MET A 668 4.23 -20.83 -13.01
CA MET A 668 4.07 -22.25 -12.64
C MET A 668 3.54 -22.46 -11.21
N GLY A 669 3.34 -21.40 -10.42
CA GLY A 669 2.91 -21.52 -9.03
C GLY A 669 4.01 -22.04 -8.09
N VAL A 670 5.27 -21.84 -8.47
CA VAL A 670 6.45 -22.30 -7.71
C VAL A 670 7.08 -21.11 -7.00
N PHE A 671 7.25 -21.21 -5.68
CA PHE A 671 7.89 -20.18 -4.86
C PHE A 671 9.35 -19.98 -5.25
N ASP A 672 9.82 -18.75 -5.24
CA ASP A 672 11.22 -18.43 -5.43
C ASP A 672 11.87 -18.08 -4.09
N PHE A 673 12.69 -18.98 -3.57
CA PHE A 673 13.40 -18.80 -2.30
C PHE A 673 14.78 -18.16 -2.47
N GLN A 674 15.11 -17.55 -3.61
CA GLN A 674 16.31 -16.74 -3.77
C GLN A 674 16.17 -15.41 -2.99
N THR A 675 16.29 -15.48 -1.68
CA THR A 675 16.23 -14.34 -0.76
C THR A 675 17.34 -14.43 0.29
N SER A 676 17.51 -13.39 1.10
CA SER A 676 18.56 -13.32 2.10
C SER A 676 18.43 -14.45 3.13
N THR A 677 19.57 -14.94 3.64
CA THR A 677 19.59 -15.91 4.74
C THR A 677 18.85 -15.40 5.97
N MET A 678 18.86 -14.08 6.20
CA MET A 678 18.10 -13.42 7.26
C MET A 678 16.61 -13.71 7.16
N LEU A 679 16.01 -13.63 5.97
CA LEU A 679 14.58 -13.89 5.79
C LEU A 679 14.25 -15.40 5.76
N LEU A 680 15.14 -16.24 5.23
CA LEU A 680 14.89 -17.69 5.11
C LEU A 680 15.10 -18.47 6.40
N ALA A 681 16.16 -18.17 7.15
CA ALA A 681 16.54 -18.99 8.30
C ALA A 681 15.40 -19.11 9.35
N PRO A 682 14.70 -18.03 9.74
CA PRO A 682 13.58 -18.12 10.68
C PRO A 682 12.46 -19.06 10.19
N LEU A 683 12.11 -18.98 8.91
CA LEU A 683 11.12 -19.84 8.28
C LEU A 683 11.52 -21.32 8.32
N VAL A 684 12.79 -21.60 7.98
CA VAL A 684 13.32 -22.97 7.98
C VAL A 684 13.40 -23.54 9.40
N ILE A 685 13.84 -22.75 10.39
CA ILE A 685 13.89 -23.16 11.80
C ILE A 685 12.52 -23.63 12.27
N ILE A 686 11.48 -22.84 12.02
CA ILE A 686 10.10 -23.16 12.42
C ILE A 686 9.61 -24.44 11.74
N ILE A 687 9.85 -24.59 10.44
CA ILE A 687 9.37 -25.77 9.69
C ILE A 687 10.08 -27.04 10.15
N VAL A 688 11.40 -27.01 10.36
CA VAL A 688 12.14 -28.16 10.89
C VAL A 688 11.66 -28.53 12.30
N LEU A 689 11.41 -27.54 13.17
CA LEU A 689 10.83 -27.78 14.50
C LEU A 689 9.45 -28.44 14.41
N ASN A 690 8.57 -27.95 13.54
CA ASN A 690 7.22 -28.50 13.36
C ASN A 690 7.26 -29.91 12.75
N MET A 691 8.22 -30.22 11.87
CA MET A 691 8.42 -31.58 11.35
C MET A 691 8.81 -32.54 12.47
N ALA A 692 9.77 -32.16 13.31
CA ALA A 692 10.22 -32.97 14.44
C ALA A 692 9.10 -33.16 15.48
N ALA A 693 8.40 -32.08 15.85
CA ALA A 693 7.30 -32.10 16.79
C ALA A 693 6.12 -32.95 16.29
N PHE A 694 5.75 -32.83 15.02
CA PHE A 694 4.69 -33.66 14.43
C PHE A 694 5.05 -35.15 14.45
N ALA A 695 6.27 -35.52 14.04
CA ALA A 695 6.72 -36.91 14.06
C ALA A 695 6.72 -37.50 15.47
N CYS A 696 7.22 -36.75 16.46
CA CYS A 696 7.19 -37.16 17.87
C CYS A 696 5.76 -37.26 18.40
N GLY A 697 4.89 -36.30 18.06
CA GLY A 697 3.49 -36.30 18.46
C GLY A 697 2.72 -37.51 17.93
N VAL A 698 2.88 -37.83 16.64
CA VAL A 698 2.29 -39.05 16.03
C VAL A 698 2.82 -40.31 16.71
N TYR A 699 4.12 -40.39 16.99
CA TYR A 699 4.70 -41.51 17.71
C TYR A 699 4.08 -41.70 19.10
N ARG A 700 3.99 -40.63 19.90
CA ARG A 700 3.35 -40.67 21.24
C ARG A 700 1.91 -41.14 21.15
N ILE A 701 1.15 -40.52 20.27
CA ILE A 701 -0.23 -40.89 19.99
C ILE A 701 -0.35 -42.40 19.67
N MET A 702 0.45 -42.93 18.76
CA MET A 702 0.33 -44.34 18.34
C MET A 702 0.83 -45.34 19.39
N PHE A 703 1.86 -45.02 20.16
CA PHE A 703 2.60 -45.99 20.97
C PHE A 703 2.52 -45.77 22.49
N THR A 704 2.24 -44.56 22.98
CA THR A 704 2.09 -44.28 24.43
C THR A 704 0.64 -44.20 24.89
N GLY A 705 -0.32 -44.08 23.97
CA GLY A 705 -1.75 -44.06 24.29
C GLY A 705 -2.30 -42.71 24.76
N ASP A 706 -1.50 -41.63 24.71
CA ASP A 706 -1.87 -40.27 25.15
C ASP A 706 -2.75 -39.47 24.17
N TRP A 707 -3.62 -40.14 23.41
CA TRP A 707 -4.48 -39.53 22.37
C TRP A 707 -5.30 -38.35 22.92
N GLY A 708 -5.78 -38.44 24.15
CA GLY A 708 -6.65 -37.43 24.76
C GLY A 708 -5.95 -36.11 25.11
N LYS A 709 -4.63 -36.11 25.33
CA LYS A 709 -3.90 -34.97 25.92
C LYS A 709 -3.23 -34.05 24.91
N MET A 710 -2.78 -34.60 23.78
CA MET A 710 -1.88 -33.89 22.85
C MET A 710 -2.50 -33.64 21.47
N LEU A 711 -3.76 -34.02 21.27
CA LEU A 711 -4.42 -33.97 19.95
C LEU A 711 -4.37 -32.59 19.30
N LEU A 712 -4.70 -31.52 20.04
CA LEU A 712 -4.70 -30.15 19.50
C LEU A 712 -3.30 -29.66 19.11
N GLN A 713 -2.26 -30.02 19.87
CA GLN A 713 -0.87 -29.71 19.50
C GLN A 713 -0.44 -30.41 18.22
N VAL A 714 -0.82 -31.69 18.06
CA VAL A 714 -0.53 -32.47 16.85
C VAL A 714 -1.28 -31.90 15.64
N LEU A 715 -2.57 -31.55 15.79
CA LEU A 715 -3.37 -30.92 14.74
C LEU A 715 -2.81 -29.57 14.31
N LEU A 716 -2.36 -28.75 15.27
CA LEU A 716 -1.72 -27.46 14.97
C LEU A 716 -0.41 -27.67 14.19
N SER A 717 0.45 -28.57 14.64
CA SER A 717 1.71 -28.90 13.95
C SER A 717 1.44 -29.44 12.54
N PHE A 718 0.44 -30.31 12.38
CA PHE A 718 0.02 -30.82 11.07
C PHE A 718 -0.45 -29.69 10.15
N TYR A 719 -1.31 -28.80 10.64
CA TYR A 719 -1.81 -27.65 9.88
C TYR A 719 -0.67 -26.76 9.37
N ILE A 720 0.30 -26.44 10.25
CA ILE A 720 1.46 -25.62 9.90
C ILE A 720 2.26 -26.26 8.75
N LEU A 721 2.50 -27.57 8.82
CA LEU A 721 3.23 -28.31 7.78
C LEU A 721 2.47 -28.37 6.46
N VAL A 722 1.15 -28.62 6.48
CA VAL A 722 0.31 -28.67 5.28
C VAL A 722 0.28 -27.30 4.59
N MET A 723 0.05 -26.23 5.35
CA MET A 723 -0.01 -24.88 4.78
C MET A 723 1.34 -24.45 4.21
N ASN A 724 2.45 -24.83 4.85
CA ASN A 724 3.80 -24.46 4.44
C ASN A 724 4.54 -25.56 3.65
N TYR A 725 3.82 -26.48 3.02
CA TYR A 725 4.43 -27.54 2.20
C TYR A 725 5.40 -27.01 1.14
N ALA A 726 5.13 -25.84 0.54
CA ALA A 726 6.03 -25.21 -0.43
C ALA A 726 7.45 -24.93 0.13
N VAL A 727 7.56 -24.65 1.43
CA VAL A 727 8.86 -24.48 2.12
C VAL A 727 9.57 -25.83 2.26
N ILE A 728 8.83 -26.88 2.65
CA ILE A 728 9.36 -28.24 2.78
C ILE A 728 9.85 -28.75 1.41
N GLU A 729 9.04 -28.54 0.38
CA GLU A 729 9.37 -28.86 -1.01
C GLU A 729 10.62 -28.09 -1.48
N GLY A 730 10.69 -26.78 -1.21
CA GLY A 730 11.84 -25.94 -1.49
C GLY A 730 13.12 -26.36 -0.76
N MET A 731 12.98 -26.95 0.44
CA MET A 731 14.09 -27.40 1.27
C MET A 731 14.62 -28.78 0.85
N LEU A 732 13.73 -29.76 0.66
CA LEU A 732 14.08 -31.18 0.58
C LEU A 732 13.93 -31.79 -0.83
N VAL A 733 12.98 -31.30 -1.63
CA VAL A 733 12.60 -31.95 -2.90
C VAL A 733 13.21 -31.25 -4.11
N ARG A 734 13.15 -29.91 -4.12
CA ARG A 734 13.55 -29.11 -5.28
C ARG A 734 15.06 -29.09 -5.52
N LYS A 735 15.43 -29.03 -6.80
CA LYS A 735 16.84 -29.01 -7.27
C LYS A 735 17.15 -27.81 -8.18
N ASP A 736 16.17 -26.97 -8.47
CA ASP A 736 16.33 -25.77 -9.28
C ASP A 736 16.95 -24.61 -8.47
N LYS A 737 17.35 -23.52 -9.15
CA LYS A 737 17.97 -22.35 -8.51
C LYS A 737 17.06 -21.62 -7.52
N GLY A 738 15.74 -21.74 -7.65
CA GLY A 738 14.74 -21.13 -6.77
C GLY A 738 14.51 -21.89 -5.46
N ARG A 739 15.27 -22.97 -5.19
CA ARG A 739 15.15 -23.77 -3.96
C ARG A 739 15.73 -23.03 -2.75
N ILE A 740 15.41 -23.52 -1.55
CA ILE A 740 16.09 -23.09 -0.33
C ILE A 740 17.53 -23.65 -0.35
N PRO A 741 18.56 -22.81 -0.16
CA PRO A 741 19.94 -23.26 -0.18
C PRO A 741 20.22 -24.26 0.96
N PRO A 742 20.91 -25.39 0.69
CA PRO A 742 21.25 -26.37 1.73
C PRO A 742 22.06 -25.79 2.90
N SER A 743 22.88 -24.77 2.63
CA SER A 743 23.63 -24.04 3.66
C SER A 743 22.72 -23.36 4.69
N VAL A 744 21.59 -22.79 4.25
CA VAL A 744 20.60 -22.17 5.14
C VAL A 744 19.90 -23.23 5.96
N THR A 745 19.56 -24.38 5.37
CA THR A 745 18.97 -25.51 6.09
C THR A 745 19.89 -26.03 7.19
N LEU A 746 21.18 -26.22 6.87
CA LEU A 746 22.18 -26.66 7.83
C LEU A 746 22.33 -25.66 9.00
N LEU A 747 22.51 -24.37 8.67
CA LEU A 747 22.61 -23.31 9.68
C LEU A 747 21.37 -23.27 10.58
N SER A 748 20.18 -23.31 9.98
CA SER A 748 18.90 -23.31 10.69
C SER A 748 18.75 -24.51 11.62
N THR A 749 19.22 -25.69 11.18
CA THR A 749 19.19 -26.91 12.00
C THR A 749 20.15 -26.80 13.19
N ILE A 750 21.36 -26.27 13.00
CA ILE A 750 22.33 -26.03 14.08
C ILE A 750 21.75 -25.06 15.10
N ILE A 751 21.20 -23.93 14.63
CA ILE A 751 20.56 -22.93 15.49
C ILE A 751 19.40 -23.57 16.26
N LEU A 752 18.56 -24.37 15.60
CA LEU A 752 17.44 -25.04 16.23
C LEU A 752 17.90 -26.02 17.34
N VAL A 753 18.97 -26.78 17.15
CA VAL A 753 19.50 -27.68 18.18
C VAL A 753 19.92 -26.91 19.45
N VAL A 754 20.53 -25.73 19.28
CA VAL A 754 20.88 -24.84 20.39
C VAL A 754 19.64 -24.28 21.08
N PHE A 755 18.64 -23.84 20.31
CA PHE A 755 17.37 -23.38 20.88
C PHE A 755 16.62 -24.49 21.60
N PHE A 756 16.65 -25.71 21.08
CA PHE A 756 16.00 -26.87 21.69
C PHE A 756 16.65 -27.24 23.03
N SER A 757 17.98 -27.22 23.12
CA SER A 757 18.67 -27.51 24.39
C SER A 757 18.39 -26.44 25.45
N LEU A 758 18.38 -25.16 25.07
CA LEU A 758 17.98 -24.05 25.95
C LEU A 758 16.51 -24.16 26.37
N GLY A 759 15.61 -24.43 25.42
CA GLY A 759 14.18 -24.57 25.66
C GLY A 759 13.87 -25.76 26.57
N TYR A 760 14.54 -26.89 26.38
CA TYR A 760 14.45 -28.05 27.26
C TYR A 760 14.83 -27.69 28.70
N VAL A 761 15.92 -26.93 28.89
CA VAL A 761 16.35 -26.47 30.21
C VAL A 761 15.27 -25.55 30.82
N ILE A 762 14.80 -24.54 30.09
CA ILE A 762 13.79 -23.59 30.60
C ILE A 762 12.47 -24.29 30.96
N LEU A 763 12.01 -25.21 30.11
CA LEU A 763 10.74 -25.93 30.32
C LEU A 763 10.78 -26.88 31.50
N ASN A 764 11.94 -27.46 31.80
CA ASN A 764 12.15 -28.43 32.87
C ASN A 764 12.80 -27.83 34.14
N MET A 765 13.00 -26.50 34.19
CA MET A 765 13.67 -25.82 35.30
C MET A 765 12.78 -25.47 36.50
N TYR A 766 11.51 -25.89 36.54
CA TYR A 766 10.60 -25.64 37.67
C TYR A 766 9.65 -26.81 37.92
#